data_AF-A0A1R2D3D0-F1
#
_entry.id   AF-A0A1R2D3D0-F1
#
_cell.length_a   1.000
_cell.length_b   1.000
_cell.length_c   1.000
_cell.angle_alpha   90.00
_cell.angle_beta   90.00
_cell.angle_gamma   90.00
#
_symmetry.space_group_name_H-M   'P 1'
#
loop_
_entity.id
_entity.type
_entity.pdbx_description
1 polymer ?
#
loop_
_entity_poly.entity_id
_entity_poly.type
_entity_poly.pdbx_seq_one_letter_code
_entity_poly.pdbx_strand_id
1 'polypeptide(L)'
;MIEESLDWDDALKQLFLKYSVSGKSNQNFITLIKFKKLLTDAEILDRDLTIKDIEILFCSETHHQTHMSFETFTNILPRLAQLKYGEKYLENPKEAILTMLTTKFFPLCKQTISPTFHTDSLQFNESVREIIQSVCVRLKNIYIHYFPWEVQGSEKFEIKAHKSQRALNLMFKDFDICPTLVSKTFINKLWSDVVINTDDFPPAQVLLPNPLHEQGSCFTFSKYLFFLYNSALFGYNNDSQLRNSLPAEKLLILLERMELSQDKKTSYTNRPRTSKDSLLPPREVIEKVLNIKVPDYTEEDYEQQRDGRKSPTDLDTYMENLLIVFQNYCSYGEPMNTTKLKSSKLIKMLKDSGILDANETSNNPSGISKVDVDLIFSKLTGAYANPSKMPKTGFGPKSHLSLQTTNQAGRMDFTQFLKFLEILTEKLSSDLSTTQSATNNYIFLIKQIVTATENPQKSSQTDHETITKRGLNSQYANILMEMLKDDEMIEALGIVHKVFTPYFIFYADTRGYMNFTSFIRFCKDFQIFPDVISKAKLLRFFYALAGIYAQTEAPEDGQSVTSEHIRAPEQTEKDVIDQHLFVEALALIAAEFNYMRPAPTPVYRICYLVERLSQSTGPLIFLKSKNISQPAIQRVDIVAPLKERYPGIFFSSTLSAKPSFAKLMS
;
A
#
# COMPACT_ATOMS: atom_id res chain seq x y z
N MET A 1 22.16 -34.21 -20.62
CA MET A 1 22.87 -34.80 -19.46
C MET A 1 22.76 -33.92 -18.21
N ILE A 2 21.58 -33.35 -17.95
CA ILE A 2 21.16 -32.90 -16.61
C ILE A 2 19.72 -33.40 -16.47
N GLU A 3 19.58 -34.72 -16.50
CA GLU A 3 18.47 -35.40 -15.82
C GLU A 3 19.10 -35.99 -14.57
N GLU A 4 19.24 -35.13 -13.57
CA GLU A 4 19.50 -35.59 -12.20
C GLU A 4 18.44 -36.62 -11.83
N SER A 5 18.82 -37.62 -11.05
CA SER A 5 17.93 -38.72 -10.67
C SER A 5 16.71 -38.17 -9.92
N LEU A 6 15.61 -37.98 -10.65
CA LEU A 6 14.36 -37.51 -10.07
C LEU A 6 13.89 -38.53 -9.03
N ASP A 7 13.76 -38.09 -7.79
CA ASP A 7 13.16 -38.91 -6.75
C ASP A 7 11.66 -39.04 -7.04
N TRP A 8 11.29 -40.18 -7.61
CA TRP A 8 9.91 -40.49 -7.95
C TRP A 8 9.03 -40.66 -6.73
N ASP A 9 9.56 -41.06 -5.57
CA ASP A 9 8.73 -41.20 -4.37
C ASP A 9 8.26 -39.84 -3.89
N ASP A 10 9.16 -38.86 -3.75
CA ASP A 10 8.79 -37.49 -3.40
C ASP A 10 7.90 -36.84 -4.47
N ALA A 11 8.23 -36.99 -5.75
CA ALA A 11 7.42 -36.44 -6.84
C ALA A 11 5.98 -37.01 -6.86
N LEU A 12 5.81 -38.31 -6.60
CA LEU A 12 4.50 -38.95 -6.48
C LEU A 12 3.78 -38.59 -5.18
N LYS A 13 4.52 -38.40 -4.07
CA LYS A 13 3.98 -37.98 -2.78
C LYS A 13 3.46 -36.54 -2.84
N GLN A 14 4.20 -35.61 -3.44
CA GLN A 14 3.73 -34.24 -3.70
C GLN A 14 2.48 -34.23 -4.58
N LEU A 15 2.45 -35.05 -5.64
CA LEU A 15 1.28 -35.20 -6.49
C LEU A 15 0.08 -35.76 -5.71
N PHE A 16 0.27 -36.83 -4.94
CA PHE A 16 -0.75 -37.43 -4.09
C PHE A 16 -1.35 -36.39 -3.13
N LEU A 17 -0.49 -35.63 -2.44
CA LEU A 17 -0.91 -34.59 -1.49
C LEU A 17 -1.78 -33.50 -2.15
N LYS A 18 -1.47 -33.04 -3.37
CA LYS A 18 -2.32 -32.07 -4.11
C LYS A 18 -3.75 -32.56 -4.34
N TYR A 19 -3.94 -33.84 -4.62
CA TYR A 19 -5.26 -34.43 -4.88
C TYR A 19 -5.92 -35.01 -3.63
N SER A 20 -5.17 -35.19 -2.55
CA SER A 20 -5.68 -35.68 -1.28
C SER A 20 -6.69 -34.72 -0.62
N VAL A 21 -7.45 -35.27 0.31
CA VAL A 21 -8.28 -34.55 1.28
C VAL A 21 -7.74 -34.89 2.66
N SER A 22 -7.42 -33.87 3.46
CA SER A 22 -6.98 -34.09 4.84
C SER A 22 -8.15 -34.56 5.70
N GLY A 23 -8.06 -35.79 6.21
CA GLY A 23 -9.05 -36.37 7.10
C GLY A 23 -9.03 -35.77 8.51
N LYS A 24 -10.05 -36.12 9.32
CA LYS A 24 -10.08 -35.79 10.76
C LYS A 24 -8.94 -36.41 11.57
N SER A 25 -8.27 -37.43 11.01
CA SER A 25 -7.18 -38.21 11.61
C SER A 25 -5.78 -37.77 11.17
N ASN A 26 -5.62 -36.61 10.52
CA ASN A 26 -4.40 -36.15 9.84
C ASN A 26 -3.88 -37.07 8.71
N GLN A 27 -4.53 -38.19 8.43
CA GLN A 27 -4.24 -39.01 7.27
C GLN A 27 -4.76 -38.31 6.01
N ASN A 28 -3.84 -38.06 5.07
CA ASN A 28 -4.17 -37.58 3.74
C ASN A 28 -4.57 -38.78 2.88
N PHE A 29 -5.76 -38.72 2.27
CA PHE A 29 -6.25 -39.77 1.39
C PHE A 29 -6.83 -39.18 0.10
N ILE A 30 -6.78 -39.95 -0.99
CA ILE A 30 -7.47 -39.62 -2.23
C ILE A 30 -8.84 -40.32 -2.25
N THR A 31 -9.90 -39.59 -2.59
CA THR A 31 -11.22 -40.19 -2.91
C THR A 31 -11.29 -40.54 -4.39
N LEU A 32 -12.17 -41.48 -4.78
CA LEU A 32 -12.37 -41.87 -6.19
C LEU A 32 -12.57 -40.67 -7.12
N ILE A 33 -13.32 -39.65 -6.71
CA ILE A 33 -13.54 -38.40 -7.48
C ILE A 33 -12.23 -37.65 -7.71
N LYS A 34 -11.38 -37.56 -6.68
CA LYS A 34 -10.06 -36.92 -6.76
C LYS A 34 -9.06 -37.75 -7.56
N PHE A 35 -9.11 -39.08 -7.48
CA PHE A 35 -8.27 -39.99 -8.28
C PHE A 35 -8.60 -39.87 -9.77
N LYS A 36 -9.89 -39.93 -10.14
CA LYS A 36 -10.34 -39.66 -11.51
C LYS A 36 -9.86 -38.30 -12.02
N LYS A 37 -9.98 -37.24 -11.20
CA LYS A 37 -9.48 -35.92 -11.57
C LYS A 37 -7.96 -35.92 -11.77
N LEU A 38 -7.18 -36.55 -10.89
CA LEU A 38 -5.73 -36.71 -11.04
C LEU A 38 -5.37 -37.39 -12.36
N LEU A 39 -6.09 -38.45 -12.76
CA LEU A 39 -5.86 -39.14 -14.03
C LEU A 39 -6.35 -38.37 -15.26
N THR A 40 -7.36 -37.50 -15.10
CA THR A 40 -7.81 -36.58 -16.16
C THR A 40 -6.79 -35.46 -16.36
N ASP A 41 -6.37 -34.80 -15.28
CA ASP A 41 -5.39 -33.72 -15.28
C ASP A 41 -4.00 -34.21 -15.73
N ALA A 42 -3.70 -35.51 -15.60
CA ALA A 42 -2.49 -36.16 -16.11
C ALA A 42 -2.61 -36.69 -17.55
N GLU A 43 -3.76 -36.51 -18.21
CA GLU A 43 -4.05 -37.04 -19.56
C GLU A 43 -3.85 -38.56 -19.70
N ILE A 44 -4.15 -39.32 -18.65
CA ILE A 44 -4.05 -40.80 -18.63
C ILE A 44 -5.33 -41.45 -19.16
N LEU A 45 -6.49 -40.85 -18.91
CA LEU A 45 -7.79 -41.30 -19.44
C LEU A 45 -7.93 -41.00 -20.94
N ASP A 46 -8.35 -42.00 -21.72
CA ASP A 46 -8.72 -41.84 -23.13
C ASP A 46 -9.68 -42.97 -23.58
N ARG A 47 -9.58 -43.40 -24.85
CA ARG A 47 -10.43 -44.46 -25.42
C ARG A 47 -10.05 -45.86 -24.93
N ASP A 48 -8.78 -46.08 -24.60
CA ASP A 48 -8.23 -47.39 -24.25
C ASP A 48 -8.30 -47.62 -22.72
N LEU A 49 -8.39 -46.54 -21.94
CA LEU A 49 -8.54 -46.56 -20.48
C LEU A 49 -9.72 -45.68 -20.04
N THR A 50 -10.87 -46.30 -19.79
CA THR A 50 -12.11 -45.58 -19.48
C THR A 50 -12.28 -45.28 -17.99
N ILE A 51 -13.22 -44.39 -17.68
CA ILE A 51 -13.58 -44.05 -16.29
C ILE A 51 -14.06 -45.30 -15.51
N LYS A 52 -14.72 -46.27 -16.17
CA LYS A 52 -15.21 -47.49 -15.50
C LYS A 52 -14.06 -48.41 -15.08
N ASP A 53 -13.03 -48.52 -15.91
CA ASP A 53 -11.86 -49.35 -15.61
C ASP A 53 -11.12 -48.78 -14.40
N ILE A 54 -11.05 -47.45 -14.29
CA ILE A 54 -10.53 -46.74 -13.11
C ILE A 54 -11.41 -46.92 -11.87
N GLU A 55 -12.74 -46.96 -12.00
CA GLU A 55 -13.64 -47.27 -10.87
C GLU A 55 -13.40 -48.69 -10.34
N ILE A 56 -13.30 -49.67 -11.23
CA ILE A 56 -13.03 -51.07 -10.90
C ILE A 56 -11.66 -51.19 -10.23
N LEU A 57 -10.61 -50.63 -10.83
CA LEU A 57 -9.25 -50.66 -10.30
C LEU A 57 -9.14 -49.96 -8.94
N PHE A 58 -9.79 -48.80 -8.76
CA PHE A 58 -9.81 -48.12 -7.47
C PHE A 58 -10.48 -49.01 -6.41
N CYS A 59 -11.63 -49.63 -6.72
CA CYS A 59 -12.34 -50.49 -5.79
C CYS A 59 -11.56 -51.78 -5.44
N SER A 60 -10.80 -52.34 -6.39
CA SER A 60 -9.99 -53.53 -6.14
C SER A 60 -8.81 -53.24 -5.21
N GLU A 61 -8.07 -52.15 -5.45
CA GLU A 61 -6.91 -51.79 -4.63
C GLU A 61 -7.29 -51.21 -3.25
N THR A 62 -8.43 -50.52 -3.13
CA THR A 62 -8.88 -49.99 -1.83
C THR A 62 -9.74 -50.97 -1.03
N HIS A 63 -9.98 -52.19 -1.54
CA HIS A 63 -10.90 -53.17 -0.94
C HIS A 63 -12.27 -52.55 -0.60
N HIS A 64 -12.86 -51.86 -1.57
CA HIS A 64 -14.12 -51.09 -1.45
C HIS A 64 -14.11 -49.92 -0.44
N GLN A 65 -12.97 -49.50 0.09
CA GLN A 65 -12.89 -48.27 0.90
C GLN A 65 -13.08 -47.03 0.03
N THR A 66 -13.71 -46.00 0.59
CA THR A 66 -13.95 -44.68 -0.04
C THR A 66 -12.69 -43.82 -0.21
N HIS A 67 -11.56 -44.32 0.28
CA HIS A 67 -10.32 -43.59 0.52
C HIS A 67 -9.11 -44.44 0.13
N MET A 68 -8.14 -43.82 -0.53
CA MET A 68 -6.88 -44.42 -0.97
C MET A 68 -5.72 -43.77 -0.21
N SER A 69 -4.88 -44.58 0.44
CA SER A 69 -3.64 -44.12 1.09
C SER A 69 -2.53 -43.88 0.05
N PHE A 70 -1.41 -43.27 0.46
CA PHE A 70 -0.27 -43.10 -0.44
C PHE A 70 0.33 -44.44 -0.89
N GLU A 71 0.40 -45.43 0.00
CA GLU A 71 0.88 -46.77 -0.31
C GLU A 71 -0.05 -47.51 -1.30
N THR A 72 -1.37 -47.40 -1.13
CA THR A 72 -2.31 -47.92 -2.14
C THR A 72 -2.19 -47.17 -3.47
N PHE A 73 -1.90 -45.86 -3.43
CA PHE A 73 -1.67 -45.04 -4.63
C PHE A 73 -0.35 -45.35 -5.35
N THR A 74 0.71 -45.79 -4.68
CA THR A 74 1.92 -46.26 -5.38
C THR A 74 1.72 -47.67 -5.94
N ASN A 75 1.06 -48.55 -5.17
CA ASN A 75 0.75 -49.93 -5.58
C ASN A 75 -0.22 -50.02 -6.77
N ILE A 76 -1.08 -49.02 -7.02
CA ILE A 76 -1.98 -49.01 -8.19
C ILE A 76 -1.26 -48.68 -9.51
N LEU A 77 -0.09 -48.04 -9.47
CA LEU A 77 0.58 -47.51 -10.68
C LEU A 77 1.02 -48.60 -11.68
N PRO A 78 1.56 -49.77 -11.26
CA PRO A 78 1.86 -50.86 -12.19
C PRO A 78 0.61 -51.40 -12.90
N ARG A 79 -0.51 -51.56 -12.18
CA ARG A 79 -1.79 -52.01 -12.76
C ARG A 79 -2.40 -50.96 -13.70
N LEU A 80 -2.28 -49.68 -13.33
CA LEU A 80 -2.68 -48.56 -14.18
C LEU A 80 -1.88 -48.53 -15.50
N ALA A 81 -0.56 -48.75 -15.43
CA ALA A 81 0.29 -48.87 -16.62
C ALA A 81 -0.05 -50.10 -17.47
N GLN A 82 -0.35 -51.25 -16.84
CA GLN A 82 -0.78 -52.46 -17.54
C GLN A 82 -2.07 -52.22 -18.34
N LEU A 83 -3.10 -51.64 -17.72
CA LEU A 83 -4.34 -51.29 -18.41
C LEU A 83 -4.11 -50.23 -19.51
N LYS A 84 -3.18 -49.29 -19.29
CA LYS A 84 -2.93 -48.19 -20.21
C LYS A 84 -2.16 -48.58 -21.48
N TYR A 85 -1.19 -49.49 -21.36
CA TYR A 85 -0.23 -49.78 -22.43
C TYR A 85 -0.34 -51.19 -23.01
N GLY A 86 -1.16 -52.07 -22.43
CA GLY A 86 -1.50 -53.37 -23.00
C GLY A 86 -0.26 -54.23 -23.32
N GLU A 87 -0.11 -54.59 -24.60
CA GLU A 87 0.99 -55.43 -25.09
C GLU A 87 2.38 -54.85 -24.76
N LYS A 88 2.57 -53.52 -24.82
CA LYS A 88 3.85 -52.88 -24.48
C LYS A 88 4.25 -53.07 -23.01
N TYR A 89 3.25 -53.20 -22.12
CA TYR A 89 3.52 -53.54 -20.73
C TYR A 89 3.93 -55.01 -20.56
N LEU A 90 3.41 -55.93 -21.40
CA LEU A 90 3.83 -57.32 -21.39
C LEU A 90 5.26 -57.50 -21.94
N GLU A 91 5.64 -56.71 -22.94
CA GLU A 91 7.00 -56.68 -23.49
C GLU A 91 8.01 -56.11 -22.48
N ASN A 92 7.74 -54.94 -21.89
CA ASN A 92 8.63 -54.29 -20.94
C ASN A 92 7.86 -53.50 -19.86
N PRO A 93 7.46 -54.14 -18.74
CA PRO A 93 6.68 -53.51 -17.67
C PRO A 93 7.37 -52.26 -17.10
N LYS A 94 8.70 -52.30 -16.97
CA LYS A 94 9.51 -51.22 -16.39
C LYS A 94 9.50 -49.98 -17.28
N GLU A 95 9.64 -50.15 -18.59
CA GLU A 95 9.62 -49.05 -19.57
C GLU A 95 8.21 -48.47 -19.73
N ALA A 96 7.17 -49.29 -19.71
CA ALA A 96 5.78 -48.83 -19.72
C ALA A 96 5.45 -47.96 -18.48
N ILE A 97 5.84 -48.41 -17.28
CA ILE A 97 5.68 -47.61 -16.05
C ILE A 97 6.51 -46.32 -16.12
N LEU A 98 7.78 -46.39 -16.52
CA LEU A 98 8.64 -45.21 -16.63
C LEU A 98 8.12 -44.21 -17.66
N THR A 99 7.55 -44.69 -18.77
CA THR A 99 6.90 -43.86 -19.79
C THR A 99 5.66 -43.18 -19.21
N MET A 100 4.82 -43.88 -18.44
CA MET A 100 3.70 -43.27 -17.74
C MET A 100 4.15 -42.16 -16.78
N LEU A 101 5.17 -42.45 -15.97
CA LEU A 101 5.71 -41.53 -14.99
C LEU A 101 6.33 -40.28 -15.65
N THR A 102 7.16 -40.45 -16.68
CA THR A 102 7.86 -39.35 -17.37
C THR A 102 6.99 -38.54 -18.33
N THR A 103 6.04 -39.16 -19.04
CA THR A 103 5.24 -38.48 -20.07
C THR A 103 3.89 -37.97 -19.59
N LYS A 104 3.32 -38.56 -18.53
CA LYS A 104 1.99 -38.20 -18.02
C LYS A 104 2.05 -37.59 -16.62
N PHE A 105 2.67 -38.27 -15.68
CA PHE A 105 2.74 -37.75 -14.31
C PHE A 105 3.72 -36.60 -14.14
N PHE A 106 4.92 -36.66 -14.72
CA PHE A 106 5.95 -35.64 -14.51
C PHE A 106 5.61 -34.25 -15.06
N PRO A 107 4.92 -34.07 -16.22
CA PRO A 107 4.40 -32.77 -16.61
C PRO A 107 3.37 -32.23 -15.61
N LEU A 108 2.46 -33.09 -15.12
CA LEU A 108 1.50 -32.70 -14.08
C LEU A 108 2.22 -32.39 -12.76
N CYS A 109 3.27 -33.12 -12.39
CA CYS A 109 4.12 -32.80 -11.24
C CYS A 109 4.78 -31.44 -11.42
N LYS A 110 5.41 -31.15 -12.56
CA LYS A 110 5.99 -29.82 -12.86
C LYS A 110 4.98 -28.67 -12.78
N GLN A 111 3.72 -28.89 -13.20
CA GLN A 111 2.64 -27.91 -13.04
C GLN A 111 2.09 -27.83 -11.60
N THR A 112 2.19 -28.93 -10.85
CA THR A 112 1.76 -29.09 -9.44
C THR A 112 2.76 -28.47 -8.46
N ILE A 113 4.05 -28.61 -8.78
CA ILE A 113 5.22 -27.89 -8.28
C ILE A 113 5.16 -26.44 -8.80
N SER A 114 3.98 -25.83 -8.71
CA SER A 114 3.83 -24.38 -8.65
C SER A 114 4.59 -23.95 -7.40
N PRO A 115 5.64 -23.13 -7.56
CA PRO A 115 6.91 -23.25 -6.85
C PRO A 115 6.69 -23.56 -5.36
N THR A 116 6.97 -24.80 -4.97
CA THR A 116 6.89 -25.31 -3.60
C THR A 116 7.95 -24.59 -2.78
N PHE A 117 7.60 -23.39 -2.30
CA PHE A 117 8.43 -22.40 -1.61
C PHE A 117 9.93 -22.58 -1.86
N HIS A 118 10.34 -22.54 -3.14
CA HIS A 118 11.66 -23.02 -3.54
C HIS A 118 12.72 -22.37 -2.66
N THR A 119 13.41 -23.19 -1.86
CA THR A 119 14.28 -22.73 -0.80
C THR A 119 15.44 -21.89 -1.34
N ASP A 120 15.83 -22.17 -2.57
CA ASP A 120 16.90 -21.49 -3.30
C ASP A 120 16.47 -20.08 -3.77
N SER A 121 15.15 -19.82 -3.84
CA SER A 121 14.58 -18.49 -4.04
C SER A 121 14.36 -17.71 -2.74
N LEU A 122 14.47 -18.36 -1.58
CA LEU A 122 14.46 -17.72 -0.26
C LEU A 122 15.83 -17.11 0.07
N GLN A 123 16.36 -16.29 -0.84
CA GLN A 123 17.47 -15.40 -0.52
C GLN A 123 16.96 -14.30 0.41
N PHE A 124 17.01 -14.56 1.72
CA PHE A 124 16.74 -13.58 2.75
C PHE A 124 17.77 -12.46 2.68
N ASN A 125 17.39 -11.38 1.98
CA ASN A 125 18.13 -10.13 1.95
C ASN A 125 18.46 -9.69 3.38
N GLU A 126 19.69 -9.23 3.60
CA GLU A 126 20.17 -8.74 4.89
C GLU A 126 19.22 -7.72 5.53
N SER A 127 18.60 -6.87 4.71
CA SER A 127 17.57 -5.92 5.15
C SER A 127 16.36 -6.58 5.85
N VAL A 128 15.97 -7.79 5.45
CA VAL A 128 14.89 -8.56 6.09
C VAL A 128 15.34 -9.06 7.47
N ARG A 129 16.60 -9.52 7.58
CA ARG A 129 17.18 -9.96 8.85
C ARG A 129 17.30 -8.81 9.83
N GLU A 130 17.71 -7.63 9.35
CA GLU A 130 17.86 -6.43 10.17
C GLU A 130 16.52 -5.91 10.71
N ILE A 131 15.47 -5.87 9.87
CA ILE A 131 14.08 -5.64 10.34
C ILE A 131 13.78 -6.62 11.48
N ILE A 132 13.86 -7.93 11.21
CA ILE A 132 13.45 -8.97 12.16
C ILE A 132 14.26 -8.90 13.44
N GLN A 133 15.57 -8.64 13.37
CA GLN A 133 16.44 -8.46 14.52
C GLN A 133 15.99 -7.33 15.43
N SER A 134 15.65 -6.17 14.87
CA SER A 134 15.22 -5.01 15.65
C SER A 134 13.87 -5.23 16.37
N VAL A 135 12.94 -5.98 15.76
CA VAL A 135 11.60 -6.27 16.32
C VAL A 135 11.49 -7.65 16.97
N CYS A 136 12.58 -8.45 16.97
CA CYS A 136 12.60 -9.86 17.34
C CYS A 136 11.95 -10.13 18.70
N VAL A 137 12.28 -9.31 19.70
CA VAL A 137 11.76 -9.46 21.07
C VAL A 137 10.23 -9.25 21.11
N ARG A 138 9.69 -8.33 20.31
CA ARG A 138 8.25 -8.04 20.26
C ARG A 138 7.49 -9.15 19.52
N LEU A 139 8.03 -9.60 18.39
CA LEU A 139 7.51 -10.76 17.67
C LEU A 139 7.55 -12.04 18.52
N LYS A 140 8.60 -12.21 19.33
CA LYS A 140 8.73 -13.32 20.29
C LYS A 140 7.70 -13.25 21.41
N ASN A 141 7.39 -12.06 21.93
CA ASN A 141 6.33 -11.87 22.92
C ASN A 141 4.95 -12.22 22.35
N ILE A 142 4.65 -11.83 21.10
CA ILE A 142 3.42 -12.24 20.40
C ILE A 142 3.38 -13.77 20.24
N TYR A 143 4.49 -14.38 19.81
CA TYR A 143 4.58 -15.83 19.67
C TYR A 143 4.34 -16.57 21.00
N ILE A 144 5.01 -16.19 22.08
CA ILE A 144 4.82 -16.79 23.42
C ILE A 144 3.37 -16.64 23.89
N HIS A 145 2.73 -15.49 23.60
CA HIS A 145 1.34 -15.25 23.98
C HIS A 145 0.35 -16.18 23.24
N TYR A 146 0.52 -16.35 21.93
CA TYR A 146 -0.39 -17.16 21.11
C TYR A 146 -0.08 -18.67 21.12
N PHE A 147 1.16 -19.05 21.40
CA PHE A 147 1.64 -20.43 21.35
C PHE A 147 2.34 -20.89 22.65
N PRO A 148 1.76 -20.67 23.86
CA PRO A 148 2.44 -20.98 25.12
C PRO A 148 2.80 -22.47 25.27
N TRP A 149 1.99 -23.37 24.69
CA TRP A 149 2.25 -24.82 24.66
C TRP A 149 3.37 -25.24 23.69
N GLU A 150 3.86 -24.38 22.80
CA GLU A 150 5.07 -24.66 22.05
C GLU A 150 6.29 -24.60 22.97
N VAL A 151 6.32 -23.59 23.85
CA VAL A 151 7.40 -23.38 24.83
C VAL A 151 7.29 -24.35 26.02
N GLN A 152 6.09 -24.81 26.36
CA GLN A 152 5.84 -25.73 27.47
C GLN A 152 5.86 -27.21 27.02
N GLY A 153 6.45 -28.08 27.83
CA GLY A 153 6.78 -29.46 27.46
C GLY A 153 5.65 -30.50 27.64
N SER A 154 5.88 -31.68 27.04
CA SER A 154 5.17 -32.98 27.18
C SER A 154 3.94 -33.31 26.30
N GLU A 155 3.35 -32.39 25.54
CA GLU A 155 2.27 -32.77 24.60
C GLU A 155 2.78 -33.49 23.35
N LYS A 156 2.02 -34.48 22.85
CA LYS A 156 2.27 -35.19 21.58
C LYS A 156 2.21 -34.23 20.39
N PHE A 157 3.04 -34.50 19.38
CA PHE A 157 3.21 -33.66 18.19
C PHE A 157 1.88 -33.33 17.49
N GLU A 158 1.00 -34.30 17.27
CA GLU A 158 -0.23 -34.12 16.50
C GLU A 158 -1.23 -33.21 17.21
N ILE A 159 -1.32 -33.35 18.54
CA ILE A 159 -2.16 -32.51 19.41
C ILE A 159 -1.62 -31.08 19.38
N LYS A 160 -0.29 -30.93 19.53
CA LYS A 160 0.37 -29.64 19.58
C LYS A 160 0.27 -28.91 18.24
N ALA A 161 0.56 -29.58 17.13
CA ALA A 161 0.45 -29.03 15.78
C ALA A 161 -0.98 -28.55 15.47
N HIS A 162 -2.01 -29.33 15.81
CA HIS A 162 -3.39 -28.91 15.61
C HIS A 162 -3.79 -27.71 16.50
N LYS A 163 -3.30 -27.62 17.75
CA LYS A 163 -3.49 -26.43 18.59
C LYS A 163 -2.79 -25.20 17.99
N SER A 164 -1.52 -25.34 17.61
CA SER A 164 -0.73 -24.26 16.99
C SER A 164 -1.34 -23.79 15.67
N GLN A 165 -1.85 -24.68 14.82
CA GLN A 165 -2.56 -24.29 13.59
C GLN A 165 -3.82 -23.45 13.89
N ARG A 166 -4.61 -23.82 14.91
CA ARG A 166 -5.79 -23.06 15.33
C ARG A 166 -5.41 -21.68 15.89
N ALA A 167 -4.38 -21.62 16.73
CA ALA A 167 -3.89 -20.37 17.29
C ALA A 167 -3.31 -19.44 16.23
N LEU A 168 -2.59 -19.97 15.23
CA LEU A 168 -2.10 -19.22 14.09
C LEU A 168 -3.24 -18.58 13.29
N ASN A 169 -4.31 -19.36 13.00
CA ASN A 169 -5.49 -18.84 12.32
C ASN A 169 -6.21 -17.74 13.14
N LEU A 170 -6.26 -17.87 14.46
CA LEU A 170 -6.80 -16.83 15.35
C LEU A 170 -5.91 -15.58 15.33
N MET A 171 -4.60 -15.73 15.50
CA MET A 171 -3.63 -14.64 15.46
C MET A 171 -3.69 -13.86 14.15
N PHE A 172 -3.75 -14.58 13.03
CA PHE A 172 -3.83 -13.97 11.70
C PHE A 172 -5.15 -13.23 11.48
N LYS A 173 -6.24 -13.65 12.11
CA LYS A 173 -7.51 -12.91 12.11
C LYS A 173 -7.41 -11.65 12.98
N ASP A 174 -6.77 -11.76 14.14
CA ASP A 174 -6.65 -10.69 15.13
C ASP A 174 -5.77 -9.54 14.65
N PHE A 175 -4.77 -9.83 13.81
CA PHE A 175 -3.93 -8.85 13.10
C PHE A 175 -4.43 -8.45 11.70
N ASP A 176 -5.66 -8.83 11.32
CA ASP A 176 -6.24 -8.56 9.99
C ASP A 176 -5.36 -9.07 8.81
N ILE A 177 -4.60 -10.15 9.02
CA ILE A 177 -3.76 -10.83 8.03
C ILE A 177 -4.61 -11.83 7.21
N CYS A 178 -5.48 -12.59 7.87
CA CYS A 178 -6.39 -13.57 7.23
C CYS A 178 -7.84 -13.25 7.60
N PRO A 179 -8.78 -13.16 6.63
CA PRO A 179 -8.62 -13.45 5.21
C PRO A 179 -8.12 -12.28 4.35
N THR A 180 -7.89 -11.10 4.94
CA THR A 180 -7.82 -9.83 4.21
C THR A 180 -6.54 -9.63 3.39
N LEU A 181 -5.38 -10.09 3.88
CA LEU A 181 -4.10 -10.03 3.16
C LEU A 181 -3.76 -11.37 2.48
N VAL A 182 -4.02 -12.49 3.15
CA VAL A 182 -3.80 -13.84 2.63
C VAL A 182 -4.98 -14.76 2.92
N SER A 183 -5.25 -15.67 1.98
CA SER A 183 -6.36 -16.61 2.11
C SER A 183 -6.07 -17.74 3.10
N LYS A 184 -7.11 -18.28 3.73
CA LYS A 184 -7.01 -19.45 4.61
C LYS A 184 -6.39 -20.67 3.90
N THR A 185 -6.67 -20.85 2.62
CA THR A 185 -6.09 -21.92 1.79
C THR A 185 -4.57 -21.81 1.67
N PHE A 186 -4.05 -20.59 1.50
CA PHE A 186 -2.61 -20.33 1.49
C PHE A 186 -1.95 -20.68 2.83
N ILE A 187 -2.56 -20.27 3.95
CA ILE A 187 -2.05 -20.60 5.30
C ILE A 187 -2.07 -22.10 5.57
N ASN A 188 -3.12 -22.81 5.15
CA ASN A 188 -3.19 -24.26 5.30
C ASN A 188 -2.15 -24.99 4.43
N LYS A 189 -1.85 -24.49 3.22
CA LYS A 189 -0.76 -25.03 2.38
C LYS A 189 0.59 -24.83 3.06
N LEU A 190 0.92 -23.59 3.43
CA LEU A 190 2.16 -23.25 4.13
C LEU A 190 2.33 -24.03 5.46
N TRP A 191 1.22 -24.32 6.15
CA TRP A 191 1.20 -25.23 7.32
C TRP A 191 1.61 -26.66 7.00
N SER A 192 1.04 -27.25 5.94
CA SER A 192 1.46 -28.59 5.52
C SER A 192 2.94 -28.60 5.14
N ASP A 193 3.36 -27.62 4.33
CA ASP A 193 4.69 -27.57 3.72
C ASP A 193 5.82 -27.36 4.76
N VAL A 194 5.58 -26.57 5.83
CA VAL A 194 6.63 -26.14 6.79
C VAL A 194 6.53 -26.81 8.16
N VAL A 195 5.36 -27.31 8.54
CA VAL A 195 5.11 -27.84 9.91
C VAL A 195 4.82 -29.33 9.92
N ILE A 196 4.10 -29.86 8.92
CA ILE A 196 3.71 -31.27 8.88
C ILE A 196 4.72 -32.12 8.07
N ASN A 197 5.22 -31.58 6.95
CA ASN A 197 6.09 -32.31 6.04
C ASN A 197 7.59 -32.21 6.41
N THR A 198 7.96 -31.34 7.35
CA THR A 198 9.36 -31.08 7.73
C THR A 198 9.50 -30.89 9.24
N ASP A 199 10.19 -31.83 9.90
CA ASP A 199 10.56 -31.74 11.32
C ASP A 199 11.43 -30.48 11.55
N ASP A 200 12.59 -30.45 10.91
CA ASP A 200 13.42 -29.24 10.77
C ASP A 200 13.16 -28.54 9.44
N PHE A 201 13.10 -27.21 9.48
CA PHE A 201 12.99 -26.36 8.28
C PHE A 201 14.11 -25.30 8.28
N PRO A 202 15.35 -25.66 7.86
CA PRO A 202 16.51 -24.78 7.88
C PRO A 202 16.31 -23.38 7.26
N PRO A 203 15.54 -23.19 6.17
CA PRO A 203 15.30 -21.84 5.63
C PRO A 203 14.65 -20.88 6.63
N ALA A 204 13.80 -21.37 7.54
CA ALA A 204 13.22 -20.51 8.58
C ALA A 204 14.27 -20.09 9.62
N GLN A 205 15.24 -20.95 9.96
CA GLN A 205 16.27 -20.66 10.96
C GLN A 205 17.16 -19.47 10.55
N VAL A 206 17.33 -19.23 9.24
CA VAL A 206 18.06 -18.06 8.69
C VAL A 206 17.41 -16.71 9.06
N LEU A 207 16.13 -16.70 9.43
CA LEU A 207 15.43 -15.50 9.92
C LEU A 207 15.72 -15.20 11.41
N LEU A 208 16.32 -16.12 12.16
CA LEU A 208 16.65 -15.86 13.56
C LEU A 208 17.93 -15.02 13.67
N PRO A 209 17.93 -13.92 14.44
CA PRO A 209 19.15 -13.13 14.70
C PRO A 209 20.20 -13.91 15.50
N ASN A 210 19.77 -14.92 16.26
CA ASN A 210 20.62 -15.81 17.04
C ASN A 210 19.88 -17.16 17.19
N PRO A 211 20.51 -18.32 16.92
CA PRO A 211 19.90 -19.63 17.14
C PRO A 211 19.36 -19.84 18.57
N LEU A 212 19.95 -19.20 19.59
CA LEU A 212 19.46 -19.22 20.99
C LEU A 212 18.08 -18.57 21.17
N HIS A 213 17.56 -17.86 20.18
CA HIS A 213 16.20 -17.33 20.19
C HIS A 213 15.14 -18.36 19.78
N GLU A 214 15.55 -19.49 19.18
CA GLU A 214 14.65 -20.56 18.77
C GLU A 214 13.86 -21.09 19.98
N GLN A 215 12.56 -21.26 19.80
CA GLN A 215 11.64 -21.75 20.81
C GLN A 215 10.49 -22.48 20.16
N GLY A 216 9.89 -23.43 20.86
CA GLY A 216 8.84 -24.28 20.33
C GLY A 216 9.35 -25.66 19.95
N SER A 217 8.43 -26.49 19.46
CA SER A 217 8.68 -27.92 19.26
C SER A 217 8.10 -28.49 17.97
N CYS A 218 6.96 -27.99 17.49
CA CYS A 218 6.49 -28.33 16.13
C CYS A 218 6.37 -27.08 15.26
N PHE A 219 5.67 -26.06 15.74
CA PHE A 219 5.63 -24.73 15.12
C PHE A 219 6.58 -23.79 15.86
N THR A 220 7.87 -23.88 15.53
CA THR A 220 8.95 -23.12 16.19
C THR A 220 8.89 -21.61 15.91
N PHE A 221 9.64 -20.82 16.66
CA PHE A 221 9.69 -19.36 16.51
C PHE A 221 10.28 -18.94 15.16
N SER A 222 11.27 -19.67 14.64
CA SER A 222 11.72 -19.50 13.25
C SER A 222 10.60 -19.76 12.24
N LYS A 223 9.87 -20.88 12.36
CA LYS A 223 8.71 -21.21 11.50
C LYS A 223 7.65 -20.10 11.60
N TYR A 224 7.40 -19.55 12.78
CA TYR A 224 6.51 -18.39 12.96
C TYR A 224 6.97 -17.13 12.20
N LEU A 225 8.25 -16.75 12.31
CA LEU A 225 8.81 -15.62 11.55
C LEU A 225 8.71 -15.86 10.03
N PHE A 226 8.94 -17.10 9.59
CA PHE A 226 8.79 -17.51 8.20
C PHE A 226 7.34 -17.35 7.70
N PHE A 227 6.34 -17.63 8.54
CA PHE A 227 4.93 -17.41 8.19
C PHE A 227 4.59 -15.94 8.03
N LEU A 228 5.10 -15.06 8.89
CA LEU A 228 4.92 -13.62 8.72
C LEU A 228 5.58 -13.14 7.42
N TYR A 229 6.84 -13.52 7.18
CA TYR A 229 7.58 -13.15 5.97
C TYR A 229 6.85 -13.60 4.68
N ASN A 230 6.38 -14.84 4.62
CA ASN A 230 5.62 -15.33 3.46
C ASN A 230 4.25 -14.67 3.34
N SER A 231 3.60 -14.31 4.44
CA SER A 231 2.32 -13.59 4.39
C SER A 231 2.47 -12.18 3.84
N ALA A 232 3.56 -11.49 4.20
CA ALA A 232 3.94 -10.23 3.57
C ALA A 232 4.25 -10.42 2.08
N LEU A 233 5.11 -11.38 1.73
CA LEU A 233 5.55 -11.61 0.36
C LEU A 233 4.38 -11.97 -0.57
N PHE A 234 3.59 -12.98 -0.23
CA PHE A 234 2.51 -13.49 -1.07
C PHE A 234 1.24 -12.65 -0.99
N GLY A 235 0.91 -12.07 0.17
CA GLY A 235 -0.26 -11.20 0.31
C GLY A 235 -0.13 -9.94 -0.54
N TYR A 236 1.01 -9.26 -0.47
CA TYR A 236 1.28 -8.05 -1.26
C TYR A 236 1.74 -8.33 -2.70
N ASN A 237 1.89 -9.59 -3.13
CA ASN A 237 2.10 -9.92 -4.54
C ASN A 237 0.85 -9.71 -5.40
N ASN A 238 -0.35 -9.75 -4.79
CA ASN A 238 -1.61 -9.49 -5.48
C ASN A 238 -2.00 -7.99 -5.48
N ASP A 239 -1.47 -7.19 -4.54
CA ASP A 239 -1.59 -5.73 -4.56
C ASP A 239 -0.68 -5.16 -5.66
N SER A 240 -1.23 -4.49 -6.67
CA SER A 240 -0.55 -4.37 -7.96
C SER A 240 0.54 -3.29 -8.13
N GLN A 241 0.95 -2.53 -7.10
CA GLN A 241 2.37 -2.12 -7.10
C GLN A 241 3.12 -2.26 -5.78
N LEU A 242 2.48 -2.65 -4.68
CA LEU A 242 3.26 -3.37 -3.66
C LEU A 242 3.85 -4.67 -4.23
N ARG A 243 3.28 -5.23 -5.31
CA ARG A 243 3.82 -6.40 -6.03
C ARG A 243 5.31 -6.28 -6.33
N ASN A 244 5.77 -5.09 -6.72
CA ASN A 244 7.17 -4.82 -7.10
C ASN A 244 8.01 -4.25 -5.94
N SER A 245 7.40 -3.97 -4.78
CA SER A 245 8.12 -3.58 -3.57
C SER A 245 9.08 -4.68 -3.09
N LEU A 246 10.19 -4.26 -2.47
CA LEU A 246 11.19 -5.19 -1.96
C LEU A 246 10.60 -6.09 -0.85
N PRO A 247 11.10 -7.33 -0.65
CA PRO A 247 10.59 -8.20 0.42
C PRO A 247 10.66 -7.56 1.82
N ALA A 248 11.69 -6.74 2.08
CA ALA A 248 11.84 -5.97 3.30
C ALA A 248 10.76 -4.89 3.47
N GLU A 249 10.43 -4.15 2.40
CA GLU A 249 9.36 -3.15 2.39
C GLU A 249 7.98 -3.81 2.62
N LYS A 250 7.71 -4.94 1.96
CA LYS A 250 6.50 -5.76 2.20
C LYS A 250 6.39 -6.20 3.66
N LEU A 251 7.51 -6.58 4.29
CA LEU A 251 7.54 -6.96 5.70
C LEU A 251 7.27 -5.76 6.63
N LEU A 252 7.85 -4.59 6.37
CA LEU A 252 7.53 -3.36 7.12
C LEU A 252 6.03 -3.03 7.07
N ILE A 253 5.40 -3.15 5.89
CA ILE A 253 3.96 -2.90 5.73
C ILE A 253 3.11 -3.93 6.47
N LEU A 254 3.54 -5.20 6.56
CA LEU A 254 2.90 -6.18 7.41
C LEU A 254 3.01 -5.81 8.90
N LEU A 255 4.18 -5.34 9.35
CA LEU A 255 4.42 -4.95 10.74
C LEU A 255 3.57 -3.72 11.14
N GLU A 256 3.48 -2.68 10.29
CA GLU A 256 2.56 -1.55 10.48
C GLU A 256 1.11 -2.02 10.57
N ARG A 257 0.69 -2.91 9.66
CA ARG A 257 -0.66 -3.49 9.66
C ARG A 257 -0.96 -4.26 10.96
N MET A 258 0.02 -5.00 11.47
CA MET A 258 -0.10 -5.67 12.78
C MET A 258 -0.22 -4.65 13.91
N GLU A 259 0.61 -3.59 13.90
CA GLU A 259 0.63 -2.54 14.92
C GLU A 259 -0.70 -1.78 15.03
N LEU A 260 -1.27 -1.38 13.89
CA LEU A 260 -2.57 -0.70 13.77
C LEU A 260 -3.76 -1.61 14.12
N SER A 261 -3.58 -2.93 14.08
CA SER A 261 -4.65 -3.89 14.41
C SER A 261 -4.75 -4.16 15.91
N GLN A 262 -3.65 -4.03 16.66
CA GLN A 262 -3.67 -4.20 18.12
C GLN A 262 -4.56 -3.15 18.82
N ASP A 263 -4.67 -1.93 18.30
CA ASP A 263 -5.50 -0.87 18.92
C ASP A 263 -7.00 -1.24 19.00
N LYS A 264 -7.45 -2.21 18.21
CA LYS A 264 -8.84 -2.73 18.24
C LYS A 264 -9.07 -3.80 19.32
N LYS A 265 -8.00 -4.39 19.86
CA LYS A 265 -8.07 -5.51 20.81
C LYS A 265 -7.19 -5.17 22.01
N THR A 266 -7.82 -4.63 23.04
CA THR A 266 -7.18 -4.18 24.28
C THR A 266 -6.22 -5.23 24.86
N SER A 267 -4.93 -4.94 24.75
CA SER A 267 -3.91 -5.28 25.73
C SER A 267 -3.77 -6.77 26.10
N TYR A 268 -3.12 -7.56 25.26
CA TYR A 268 -2.50 -8.82 25.73
C TYR A 268 -1.44 -8.56 26.81
N THR A 269 -0.86 -7.36 26.82
CA THR A 269 -0.08 -6.77 27.90
C THR A 269 -0.92 -5.67 28.56
N ASN A 270 -1.35 -5.84 29.81
CA ASN A 270 -2.19 -4.88 30.58
C ASN A 270 -1.47 -3.54 30.92
N ARG A 271 -0.49 -3.12 30.13
CA ARG A 271 0.32 -1.91 30.31
C ARG A 271 0.03 -0.94 29.17
N PRO A 272 0.11 0.39 29.40
CA PRO A 272 0.06 1.37 28.32
C PRO A 272 1.13 1.06 27.27
N ARG A 273 0.78 1.16 25.98
CA ARG A 273 1.74 1.05 24.88
C ARG A 273 2.82 2.12 25.03
N THR A 274 4.08 1.70 25.07
CA THR A 274 5.24 2.56 24.95
C THR A 274 5.90 2.35 23.59
N SER A 275 6.83 3.23 23.20
CA SER A 275 7.66 3.01 22.00
C SER A 275 8.45 1.69 22.05
N LYS A 276 8.67 1.11 23.24
CA LYS A 276 9.32 -0.20 23.39
C LYS A 276 8.45 -1.37 22.92
N ASP A 277 7.13 -1.18 22.85
CA ASP A 277 6.12 -2.18 22.47
C ASP A 277 5.74 -2.11 20.97
N SER A 278 6.30 -1.15 20.23
CA SER A 278 6.09 -0.99 18.79
C SER A 278 6.58 -2.22 18.01
N LEU A 279 5.89 -2.54 16.91
CA LEU A 279 6.27 -3.57 15.94
C LEU A 279 7.01 -2.98 14.74
N LEU A 280 7.09 -1.66 14.61
CA LEU A 280 7.97 -1.00 13.67
C LEU A 280 9.42 -1.03 14.16
N PRO A 281 10.40 -1.29 13.27
CA PRO A 281 11.81 -1.10 13.57
C PRO A 281 12.16 0.33 14.02
N PRO A 282 13.28 0.53 14.73
CA PRO A 282 13.88 1.84 14.93
C PRO A 282 14.09 2.58 13.60
N ARG A 283 14.02 3.91 13.65
CA ARG A 283 14.05 4.76 12.46
C ARG A 283 15.30 4.53 11.61
N GLU A 284 16.44 4.28 12.25
CA GLU A 284 17.74 4.02 11.63
C GLU A 284 17.73 2.73 10.82
N VAL A 285 17.00 1.71 11.30
CA VAL A 285 16.79 0.44 10.58
C VAL A 285 15.86 0.64 9.39
N ILE A 286 14.77 1.40 9.56
CA ILE A 286 13.87 1.74 8.44
C ILE A 286 14.65 2.51 7.37
N GLU A 287 15.43 3.51 7.77
CA GLU A 287 16.29 4.30 6.89
C GLU A 287 17.31 3.42 6.17
N LYS A 288 18.10 2.61 6.87
CA LYS A 288 19.07 1.71 6.23
C LYS A 288 18.43 0.70 5.28
N VAL A 289 17.30 0.10 5.66
CA VAL A 289 16.58 -0.93 4.87
C VAL A 289 15.95 -0.36 3.60
N LEU A 290 15.41 0.86 3.67
CA LEU A 290 14.89 1.57 2.50
C LEU A 290 16.02 2.21 1.65
N ASN A 291 17.29 2.03 2.05
CA ASN A 291 18.51 2.63 1.49
C ASN A 291 18.51 4.17 1.55
N ILE A 292 18.03 4.72 2.66
CA ILE A 292 17.98 6.16 2.93
C ILE A 292 19.37 6.67 3.29
N LYS A 293 20.17 6.96 2.25
CA LYS A 293 21.29 7.88 2.38
C LYS A 293 20.73 9.28 2.61
N VAL A 294 20.42 9.60 3.86
CA VAL A 294 20.45 10.99 4.33
C VAL A 294 21.90 11.46 4.12
N PRO A 295 22.16 12.55 3.39
CA PRO A 295 23.49 13.11 3.35
C PRO A 295 23.80 13.67 4.75
N ASP A 296 24.90 13.24 5.36
CA ASP A 296 25.44 13.88 6.55
C ASP A 296 25.89 15.30 6.15
N TYR A 297 25.01 16.28 6.36
CA TYR A 297 25.37 17.68 6.36
C TYR A 297 25.80 18.05 7.78
N THR A 298 27.11 18.11 8.00
CA THR A 298 27.70 18.68 9.21
C THR A 298 27.39 20.17 9.28
N GLU A 299 26.94 20.68 10.44
CA GLU A 299 26.59 22.11 10.59
C GLU A 299 27.77 23.05 10.31
N GLU A 300 29.01 22.55 10.40
CA GLU A 300 30.25 23.25 10.03
C GLU A 300 30.25 23.75 8.57
N ASP A 301 29.54 23.08 7.64
CA ASP A 301 29.42 23.52 6.24
C ASP A 301 28.53 24.76 6.07
N TYR A 302 27.66 25.07 7.05
CA TYR A 302 26.74 26.22 6.99
C TYR A 302 27.35 27.52 7.51
N GLU A 303 28.28 27.47 8.47
CA GLU A 303 28.86 28.70 9.05
C GLU A 303 29.93 29.33 8.15
N GLN A 304 30.72 28.54 7.42
CA GLN A 304 31.84 29.06 6.62
C GLN A 304 31.43 29.85 5.36
N GLN A 305 30.15 29.84 4.96
CA GLN A 305 29.67 30.60 3.80
C GLN A 305 29.00 31.95 4.13
N ARG A 306 28.81 32.30 5.41
CA ARG A 306 27.91 33.41 5.77
C ARG A 306 28.54 34.79 5.91
N ASP A 307 29.87 34.89 6.04
CA ASP A 307 30.53 36.10 6.56
C ASP A 307 31.11 37.06 5.48
N GLY A 308 30.53 37.05 4.26
CA GLY A 308 31.26 37.48 3.07
C GLY A 308 30.57 38.21 1.92
N ARG A 309 29.38 38.85 2.08
CA ARG A 309 28.91 39.96 1.20
C ARG A 309 27.60 40.60 1.68
N LYS A 310 27.61 41.92 1.89
CA LYS A 310 26.41 42.72 2.21
C LYS A 310 25.89 43.48 0.99
N SER A 311 24.85 42.93 0.38
CA SER A 311 23.72 43.69 -0.16
C SER A 311 22.53 42.71 -0.23
N PRO A 312 21.31 43.06 0.19
CA PRO A 312 20.14 42.25 -0.14
C PRO A 312 20.01 42.27 -1.66
N THR A 313 20.43 41.20 -2.31
CA THR A 313 20.38 41.12 -3.77
C THR A 313 18.96 40.82 -4.22
N ASP A 314 18.56 41.31 -5.39
CA ASP A 314 17.22 41.07 -5.96
C ASP A 314 16.82 39.59 -5.98
N LEU A 315 17.80 38.68 -5.95
CA LEU A 315 17.65 37.24 -5.80
C LEU A 315 16.73 36.82 -4.63
N ASP A 316 16.88 37.43 -3.45
CA ASP A 316 16.10 37.06 -2.25
C ASP A 316 14.59 37.25 -2.50
N THR A 317 14.22 38.32 -3.19
CA THR A 317 12.84 38.66 -3.60
C THR A 317 12.21 37.58 -4.50
N TYR A 318 13.00 36.80 -5.23
CA TYR A 318 12.50 35.72 -6.09
C TYR A 318 12.61 34.32 -5.46
N MET A 319 13.32 34.13 -4.34
CA MET A 319 13.53 32.79 -3.75
C MET A 319 12.24 32.16 -3.21
N GLU A 320 11.37 32.93 -2.55
CA GLU A 320 10.08 32.42 -2.06
C GLU A 320 9.16 32.02 -3.23
N ASN A 321 9.05 32.88 -4.23
CA ASN A 321 8.28 32.61 -5.45
C ASN A 321 8.82 31.40 -6.22
N LEU A 322 10.15 31.26 -6.33
CA LEU A 322 10.78 30.11 -6.97
C LEU A 322 10.55 28.81 -6.19
N LEU A 323 10.53 28.85 -4.86
CA LEU A 323 10.17 27.71 -4.01
C LEU A 323 8.70 27.32 -4.22
N ILE A 324 7.78 28.28 -4.29
CA ILE A 324 6.36 28.03 -4.59
C ILE A 324 6.21 27.38 -5.98
N VAL A 325 6.90 27.89 -7.00
CA VAL A 325 6.93 27.28 -8.35
C VAL A 325 7.46 25.85 -8.28
N PHE A 326 8.59 25.61 -7.62
CA PHE A 326 9.16 24.28 -7.44
C PHE A 326 8.17 23.32 -6.75
N GLN A 327 7.54 23.73 -5.64
CA GLN A 327 6.55 22.92 -4.93
C GLN A 327 5.31 22.61 -5.78
N ASN A 328 4.87 23.55 -6.62
CA ASN A 328 3.79 23.35 -7.58
C ASN A 328 4.14 22.29 -8.63
N TYR A 329 5.36 22.28 -9.18
CA TYR A 329 5.80 21.21 -10.09
C TYR A 329 6.10 19.90 -9.36
N CYS A 330 6.62 19.91 -8.14
CA CYS A 330 6.78 18.72 -7.30
C CYS A 330 5.45 18.00 -7.10
N SER A 331 4.39 18.76 -6.75
CA SER A 331 3.06 18.23 -6.45
C SER A 331 2.26 17.83 -7.69
N TYR A 332 2.62 18.32 -8.88
CA TYR A 332 1.94 18.02 -10.15
C TYR A 332 1.81 16.50 -10.40
N GLY A 333 0.60 15.96 -10.25
CA GLY A 333 0.30 14.51 -10.37
C GLY A 333 0.67 13.65 -9.15
N GLU A 334 1.32 14.19 -8.11
CA GLU A 334 1.65 13.51 -6.86
C GLU A 334 1.51 14.51 -5.69
N PRO A 335 0.29 14.78 -5.17
CA PRO A 335 0.01 15.97 -4.35
C PRO A 335 0.74 16.01 -3.01
N MET A 336 1.02 14.83 -2.44
CA MET A 336 1.77 14.67 -1.18
C MET A 336 3.28 14.90 -1.32
N ASN A 337 3.76 15.21 -2.53
CA ASN A 337 5.17 15.43 -2.81
C ASN A 337 5.37 16.91 -3.15
N THR A 338 5.64 17.75 -2.15
CA THR A 338 6.02 19.15 -2.36
C THR A 338 7.53 19.33 -2.47
N THR A 339 8.33 18.35 -2.05
CA THR A 339 9.78 18.51 -1.81
C THR A 339 10.72 17.91 -2.85
N LYS A 340 10.26 17.03 -3.76
CA LYS A 340 11.12 16.28 -4.70
C LYS A 340 10.60 16.27 -6.14
N LEU A 341 11.29 16.96 -7.07
CA LEU A 341 10.93 17.15 -8.48
C LEU A 341 11.47 16.02 -9.38
N LYS A 342 10.65 15.41 -10.25
CA LYS A 342 11.10 14.42 -11.25
C LYS A 342 11.59 15.12 -12.53
N SER A 343 12.52 14.52 -13.29
CA SER A 343 13.03 15.10 -14.54
C SER A 343 11.90 15.50 -15.51
N SER A 344 10.90 14.63 -15.70
CA SER A 344 9.76 14.92 -16.58
C SER A 344 8.94 16.14 -16.16
N LYS A 345 8.96 16.52 -14.88
CA LYS A 345 8.31 17.72 -14.35
C LYS A 345 9.21 18.95 -14.47
N LEU A 346 10.53 18.79 -14.30
CA LEU A 346 11.53 19.83 -14.57
C LEU A 346 11.56 20.21 -16.06
N ILE A 347 11.64 19.23 -16.96
CA ILE A 347 11.55 19.44 -18.42
C ILE A 347 10.25 20.18 -18.76
N LYS A 348 9.13 19.79 -18.15
CA LYS A 348 7.84 20.47 -18.34
C LYS A 348 7.92 21.94 -17.89
N MET A 349 8.41 22.21 -16.68
CA MET A 349 8.60 23.57 -16.17
C MET A 349 9.50 24.43 -17.09
N LEU A 350 10.60 23.88 -17.62
CA LEU A 350 11.49 24.60 -18.55
C LEU A 350 10.84 24.88 -19.91
N LYS A 351 9.95 24.00 -20.40
CA LYS A 351 9.11 24.31 -21.58
C LYS A 351 8.07 25.38 -21.29
N ASP A 352 7.42 25.28 -20.13
CA ASP A 352 6.41 26.23 -19.67
C ASP A 352 6.99 27.63 -19.45
N SER A 353 8.26 27.75 -19.07
CA SER A 353 8.98 29.02 -18.96
C SER A 353 9.62 29.51 -20.27
N GLY A 354 9.48 28.79 -21.38
CA GLY A 354 10.12 29.12 -22.66
C GLY A 354 11.66 29.08 -22.61
N ILE A 355 12.25 28.30 -21.70
CA ILE A 355 13.69 28.04 -21.65
C ILE A 355 14.05 26.86 -22.57
N LEU A 356 13.16 25.87 -22.67
CA LEU A 356 13.29 24.73 -23.57
C LEU A 356 12.24 24.83 -24.67
N ASP A 357 12.68 24.90 -25.93
CA ASP A 357 11.77 25.04 -27.08
C ASP A 357 10.70 23.93 -27.10
N ALA A 358 9.46 24.33 -27.39
CA ALA A 358 8.35 23.39 -27.51
C ALA A 358 8.54 22.46 -28.73
N ASN A 359 9.07 23.01 -29.83
CA ASN A 359 9.28 22.36 -31.11
C ASN A 359 10.77 22.05 -31.32
N GLU A 360 11.14 20.77 -31.37
CA GLU A 360 12.53 20.30 -31.57
C GLU A 360 13.07 20.52 -33.01
N THR A 361 12.43 21.40 -33.80
CA THR A 361 12.71 21.67 -35.22
C THR A 361 13.38 23.03 -35.48
N SER A 362 13.62 23.85 -34.47
CA SER A 362 14.40 25.09 -34.56
C SER A 362 15.90 24.77 -34.58
N ASN A 363 16.58 24.99 -35.72
CA ASN A 363 18.03 24.81 -35.87
C ASN A 363 18.86 25.92 -35.15
N ASN A 364 18.43 26.40 -33.98
CA ASN A 364 19.21 27.37 -33.20
C ASN A 364 20.32 26.64 -32.42
N PRO A 365 21.61 26.85 -32.75
CA PRO A 365 22.71 26.10 -32.15
C PRO A 365 23.01 26.49 -30.69
N SER A 366 22.35 27.54 -30.16
CA SER A 366 22.53 28.08 -28.81
C SER A 366 21.47 27.63 -27.79
N GLY A 367 20.47 26.83 -28.20
CA GLY A 367 19.43 26.32 -27.30
C GLY A 367 19.92 25.14 -26.45
N ILE A 368 19.51 25.06 -25.18
CA ILE A 368 19.73 23.84 -24.38
C ILE A 368 18.83 22.71 -24.89
N SER A 369 19.39 21.52 -25.10
CA SER A 369 18.58 20.36 -25.49
C SER A 369 17.92 19.68 -24.29
N LYS A 370 16.84 18.93 -24.54
CA LYS A 370 16.22 18.07 -23.52
C LYS A 370 17.23 17.04 -22.95
N VAL A 371 18.15 16.54 -23.77
CA VAL A 371 19.19 15.59 -23.36
C VAL A 371 20.15 16.23 -22.35
N ASP A 372 20.49 17.51 -22.54
CA ASP A 372 21.32 18.25 -21.59
C ASP A 372 20.63 18.43 -20.24
N VAL A 373 19.33 18.74 -20.24
CA VAL A 373 18.51 18.82 -19.02
C VAL A 373 18.50 17.48 -18.28
N ASP A 374 18.24 16.37 -18.98
CA ASP A 374 18.27 15.03 -18.40
C ASP A 374 19.67 14.64 -17.87
N LEU A 375 20.75 15.06 -18.55
CA LEU A 375 22.14 14.84 -18.11
C LEU A 375 22.47 15.61 -16.83
N ILE A 376 22.17 16.92 -16.76
CA ILE A 376 22.43 17.74 -15.56
C ILE A 376 21.58 17.23 -14.39
N PHE A 377 20.29 16.96 -14.64
CA PHE A 377 19.37 16.40 -13.63
C PHE A 377 19.89 15.06 -13.08
N SER A 378 20.31 14.15 -13.96
CA SER A 378 20.77 12.82 -13.56
C SER A 378 22.14 12.85 -12.88
N LYS A 379 22.99 13.84 -13.20
CA LYS A 379 24.25 14.12 -12.49
C LYS A 379 23.98 14.60 -11.04
N LEU A 380 23.02 15.50 -10.86
CA LEU A 380 22.66 16.04 -9.54
C LEU A 380 21.85 15.07 -8.67
N THR A 381 21.05 14.18 -9.27
CA THR A 381 20.19 13.21 -8.56
C THR A 381 20.77 11.79 -8.50
N GLY A 382 21.99 11.58 -9.01
CA GLY A 382 22.67 10.27 -9.01
C GLY A 382 22.05 9.19 -9.90
N ALA A 383 21.12 9.55 -10.79
CA ALA A 383 20.30 8.58 -11.54
C ALA A 383 21.09 7.71 -12.55
N TYR A 384 22.28 8.13 -12.98
CA TYR A 384 23.11 7.39 -13.96
C TYR A 384 23.88 6.18 -13.37
N ALA A 385 23.80 5.91 -12.07
CA ALA A 385 24.70 4.98 -11.39
C ALA A 385 24.52 3.47 -11.69
N ASN A 386 23.61 3.04 -12.58
CA ASN A 386 23.44 1.63 -12.97
C ASN A 386 22.85 1.45 -14.38
N PRO A 387 23.67 1.24 -15.43
CA PRO A 387 23.20 1.10 -16.82
C PRO A 387 22.67 -0.30 -17.22
N SER A 388 22.61 -1.29 -16.32
CA SER A 388 22.25 -2.68 -16.65
C SER A 388 20.86 -3.12 -16.19
N LYS A 389 19.80 -2.78 -16.97
CA LYS A 389 18.63 -3.65 -17.27
C LYS A 389 17.60 -2.95 -18.17
N MET A 390 17.02 -3.71 -19.12
CA MET A 390 16.04 -3.22 -20.10
C MET A 390 14.63 -2.99 -19.50
N PRO A 391 13.80 -2.10 -20.10
CA PRO A 391 12.50 -1.73 -19.56
C PRO A 391 11.35 -2.61 -20.06
N LYS A 392 10.39 -2.95 -19.17
CA LYS A 392 9.01 -3.34 -19.55
C LYS A 392 8.01 -3.25 -18.38
N THR A 393 7.07 -2.29 -18.50
CA THR A 393 5.64 -2.36 -18.08
C THR A 393 5.27 -3.05 -16.75
N GLY A 394 5.09 -2.32 -15.63
CA GLY A 394 3.73 -1.96 -15.12
C GLY A 394 3.31 -2.77 -13.87
N PHE A 395 2.13 -2.60 -13.22
CA PHE A 395 1.25 -1.42 -13.08
C PHE A 395 0.20 -1.68 -11.95
N GLY A 396 0.01 -0.78 -10.97
CA GLY A 396 -1.04 -0.88 -9.92
C GLY A 396 -0.83 0.01 -8.67
N PRO A 397 -1.55 -0.22 -7.54
CA PRO A 397 -1.35 0.15 -6.12
C PRO A 397 -0.39 1.26 -5.63
N LYS A 398 -0.12 1.15 -4.31
CA LYS A 398 0.92 1.80 -3.47
C LYS A 398 0.51 1.65 -1.99
N SER A 399 1.47 1.67 -1.07
CA SER A 399 1.20 1.97 0.34
C SER A 399 1.85 3.29 0.77
N HIS A 400 1.46 3.77 1.95
CA HIS A 400 1.96 5.01 2.54
C HIS A 400 3.28 4.85 3.31
N LEU A 401 3.86 3.65 3.34
CA LEU A 401 5.16 3.37 3.97
C LEU A 401 6.37 3.60 3.04
N SER A 402 6.17 4.19 1.85
CA SER A 402 7.25 4.56 0.94
C SER A 402 8.00 5.81 1.41
N LEU A 403 8.57 5.78 2.62
CA LEU A 403 9.47 6.81 3.12
C LEU A 403 10.84 6.68 2.43
N GLN A 404 10.94 7.32 1.25
CA GLN A 404 12.07 8.17 0.84
C GLN A 404 13.54 7.62 0.71
N THR A 405 13.86 6.74 -0.26
CA THR A 405 15.06 6.98 -1.14
C THR A 405 15.16 6.22 -2.45
N THR A 406 14.51 5.07 -2.62
CA THR A 406 14.31 4.56 -4.00
C THR A 406 13.44 5.51 -4.84
N ASN A 407 12.81 6.49 -4.18
CA ASN A 407 12.20 7.69 -4.76
C ASN A 407 13.14 8.93 -4.86
N GLN A 408 14.40 8.90 -4.43
CA GLN A 408 15.35 10.01 -4.57
C GLN A 408 16.27 9.85 -5.79
N ALA A 409 16.66 8.62 -6.17
CA ALA A 409 17.28 8.40 -7.47
C ALA A 409 16.32 8.84 -8.58
N GLY A 410 16.68 9.89 -9.32
CA GLY A 410 15.81 10.51 -10.32
C GLY A 410 14.73 11.47 -9.75
N ARG A 411 14.90 11.97 -8.51
CA ARG A 411 14.17 13.16 -8.00
C ARG A 411 15.09 14.16 -7.32
N MET A 412 14.86 15.42 -7.63
CA MET A 412 15.64 16.60 -7.24
C MET A 412 14.95 17.36 -6.10
N ASP A 413 15.61 17.63 -4.98
CA ASP A 413 15.09 18.60 -3.99
C ASP A 413 15.35 20.06 -4.40
N PHE A 414 14.88 21.00 -3.59
CA PHE A 414 15.00 22.43 -3.88
C PHE A 414 16.48 22.88 -3.94
N THR A 415 17.34 22.37 -3.06
CA THR A 415 18.78 22.68 -3.06
C THR A 415 19.45 22.17 -4.34
N GLN A 416 19.17 20.93 -4.73
CA GLN A 416 19.62 20.37 -6.01
C GLN A 416 19.02 21.13 -7.21
N PHE A 417 17.81 21.68 -7.08
CA PHE A 417 17.16 22.48 -8.13
C PHE A 417 17.81 23.87 -8.30
N LEU A 418 18.16 24.56 -7.22
CA LEU A 418 18.96 25.80 -7.30
C LEU A 418 20.30 25.52 -8.00
N LYS A 419 21.00 24.44 -7.62
CA LYS A 419 22.25 24.02 -8.29
C LYS A 419 22.03 23.64 -9.76
N PHE A 420 20.88 23.07 -10.11
CA PHE A 420 20.51 22.82 -11.51
C PHE A 420 20.37 24.13 -12.30
N LEU A 421 19.71 25.15 -11.73
CA LEU A 421 19.56 26.46 -12.37
C LEU A 421 20.89 27.19 -12.56
N GLU A 422 21.84 27.04 -11.62
CA GLU A 422 23.20 27.58 -11.77
C GLU A 422 23.92 26.96 -12.98
N ILE A 423 23.98 25.63 -13.05
CA ILE A 423 24.63 24.90 -14.15
C ILE A 423 23.92 25.18 -15.48
N LEU A 424 22.60 25.31 -15.46
CA LEU A 424 21.79 25.71 -16.62
C LEU A 424 22.17 27.13 -17.09
N THR A 425 22.35 28.07 -16.17
CA THR A 425 22.76 29.45 -16.48
C THR A 425 24.15 29.50 -17.09
N GLU A 426 25.11 28.78 -16.50
CA GLU A 426 26.48 28.65 -17.05
C GLU A 426 26.44 28.15 -18.49
N LYS A 427 25.64 27.11 -18.76
CA LYS A 427 25.51 26.49 -20.09
C LYS A 427 24.80 27.39 -21.11
N LEU A 428 23.84 28.22 -20.69
CA LEU A 428 23.19 29.22 -21.54
C LEU A 428 24.06 30.48 -21.78
N SER A 429 25.12 30.67 -21.00
CA SER A 429 25.96 31.89 -20.99
C SER A 429 27.36 31.69 -21.57
N SER A 430 27.63 30.60 -22.28
CA SER A 430 28.98 30.13 -22.63
C SER A 430 29.85 31.12 -23.45
N ASP A 431 29.25 32.12 -24.10
CA ASP A 431 29.95 33.15 -24.88
C ASP A 431 30.38 34.40 -24.07
N LEU A 432 30.03 34.50 -22.78
CA LEU A 432 30.24 35.71 -21.97
C LEU A 432 31.23 35.47 -20.81
N SER A 433 32.46 35.96 -20.97
CA SER A 433 33.59 35.69 -20.06
C SER A 433 33.67 36.55 -18.79
N THR A 434 32.67 37.39 -18.50
CA THR A 434 32.66 38.27 -17.32
C THR A 434 31.79 37.74 -16.19
N THR A 435 32.39 37.56 -15.00
CA THR A 435 31.72 37.05 -13.78
C THR A 435 30.47 37.84 -13.37
N GLN A 436 30.44 39.15 -13.59
CA GLN A 436 29.26 39.98 -13.31
C GLN A 436 28.08 39.69 -14.25
N SER A 437 28.32 39.12 -15.45
CA SER A 437 27.25 38.67 -16.35
C SER A 437 26.56 37.41 -15.83
N ALA A 438 27.28 36.50 -15.17
CA ALA A 438 26.74 35.23 -14.72
C ALA A 438 25.64 35.40 -13.66
N THR A 439 25.84 36.29 -12.68
CA THR A 439 24.82 36.58 -11.65
C THR A 439 23.56 37.22 -12.25
N ASN A 440 23.72 38.14 -13.19
CA ASN A 440 22.59 38.77 -13.88
C ASN A 440 21.79 37.77 -14.73
N ASN A 441 22.48 36.86 -15.41
CA ASN A 441 21.85 35.79 -16.19
C ASN A 441 21.11 34.78 -15.29
N TYR A 442 21.62 34.49 -14.09
CA TYR A 442 20.95 33.61 -13.12
C TYR A 442 19.65 34.24 -12.59
N ILE A 443 19.70 35.52 -12.22
CA ILE A 443 18.50 36.28 -11.80
C ILE A 443 17.49 36.36 -12.94
N PHE A 444 17.94 36.59 -14.19
CA PHE A 444 17.07 36.59 -15.37
C PHE A 444 16.37 35.23 -15.57
N LEU A 445 17.10 34.12 -15.47
CA LEU A 445 16.58 32.76 -15.61
C LEU A 445 15.49 32.47 -14.54
N ILE A 446 15.76 32.81 -13.29
CA ILE A 446 14.80 32.66 -12.19
C ILE A 446 13.54 33.50 -12.44
N LYS A 447 13.72 34.77 -12.80
CA LYS A 447 12.61 35.67 -13.12
C LYS A 447 11.75 35.13 -14.27
N GLN A 448 12.36 34.57 -15.31
CA GLN A 448 11.64 33.94 -16.42
C GLN A 448 10.80 32.74 -15.96
N ILE A 449 11.34 31.86 -15.09
CA ILE A 449 10.61 30.71 -14.51
C ILE A 449 9.42 31.15 -13.66
N VAL A 450 9.62 32.17 -12.80
CA VAL A 450 8.59 32.73 -11.93
C VAL A 450 7.48 33.39 -12.76
N THR A 451 7.82 34.37 -13.60
CA THR A 451 6.83 35.15 -14.37
C THR A 451 6.00 34.29 -15.33
N ALA A 452 6.60 33.26 -15.95
CA ALA A 452 5.87 32.36 -16.83
C ALA A 452 4.89 31.42 -16.08
N THR A 453 5.16 31.14 -14.80
CA THR A 453 4.23 30.36 -13.96
C THR A 453 3.08 31.23 -13.45
N GLU A 454 3.31 32.53 -13.23
CA GLU A 454 2.30 33.51 -12.80
C GLU A 454 1.35 33.96 -13.93
N ASN A 455 1.81 34.04 -15.18
CA ASN A 455 1.05 34.61 -16.30
C ASN A 455 0.81 33.64 -17.48
N PRO A 456 0.07 32.52 -17.30
CA PRO A 456 -0.20 31.55 -18.36
C PRO A 456 -1.15 32.05 -19.49
N GLN A 457 -1.72 33.26 -19.38
CA GLN A 457 -2.74 33.76 -20.31
C GLN A 457 -2.20 34.37 -21.63
N LYS A 458 -0.88 34.54 -21.80
CA LYS A 458 -0.31 35.26 -22.97
C LYS A 458 0.21 34.40 -24.13
N SER A 459 0.26 33.07 -23.98
CA SER A 459 0.70 32.16 -25.04
C SER A 459 -0.47 31.64 -25.89
N SER A 460 -0.69 32.29 -27.06
CA SER A 460 -1.37 31.77 -28.27
C SER A 460 -2.75 31.07 -28.12
N GLN A 461 -3.78 31.70 -28.71
CA GLN A 461 -5.22 31.43 -28.60
C GLN A 461 -5.79 30.04 -29.04
N THR A 462 -5.00 29.02 -29.41
CA THR A 462 -5.53 27.92 -30.25
C THR A 462 -5.90 26.59 -29.55
N ASP A 463 -5.48 26.29 -28.32
CA ASP A 463 -5.77 25.00 -27.66
C ASP A 463 -6.19 25.16 -26.18
N HIS A 464 -7.47 25.44 -25.94
CA HIS A 464 -7.90 26.11 -24.70
C HIS A 464 -8.39 25.19 -23.53
N GLU A 465 -8.40 23.86 -23.67
CA GLU A 465 -9.02 22.95 -22.67
C GLU A 465 -8.06 22.16 -21.73
N THR A 466 -6.75 22.11 -22.00
CA THR A 466 -5.85 21.14 -21.33
C THR A 466 -4.82 21.70 -20.34
N ILE A 467 -4.63 23.03 -20.27
CA ILE A 467 -3.47 23.62 -19.54
C ILE A 467 -3.82 24.22 -18.17
N THR A 468 -5.09 24.55 -17.88
CA THR A 468 -5.56 25.22 -16.64
C THR A 468 -5.55 24.36 -15.36
N LYS A 469 -4.89 23.19 -15.34
CA LYS A 469 -4.86 22.25 -14.18
C LYS A 469 -3.49 22.24 -13.48
N ARG A 470 -3.09 23.34 -12.81
CA ARG A 470 -1.83 23.41 -12.03
C ARG A 470 -2.08 23.73 -10.56
N GLY A 471 -1.34 23.01 -9.70
CA GLY A 471 -1.59 22.91 -8.26
C GLY A 471 -2.69 21.91 -7.95
N LEU A 472 -2.37 20.76 -7.32
CA LEU A 472 -3.41 19.80 -6.90
C LEU A 472 -4.15 20.26 -5.63
N ASN A 473 -3.51 21.06 -4.77
CA ASN A 473 -4.19 21.78 -3.70
C ASN A 473 -5.12 22.85 -4.31
N SER A 474 -4.65 23.56 -5.34
CA SER A 474 -5.52 24.43 -6.16
C SER A 474 -6.65 23.65 -6.82
N GLN A 475 -6.49 22.39 -7.25
CA GLN A 475 -7.62 21.65 -7.82
C GLN A 475 -8.77 21.46 -6.82
N TYR A 476 -8.48 21.08 -5.56
CA TYR A 476 -9.53 20.94 -4.55
C TYR A 476 -10.10 22.29 -4.13
N ALA A 477 -9.26 23.32 -3.99
CA ALA A 477 -9.71 24.69 -3.79
C ALA A 477 -10.59 25.20 -4.95
N ASN A 478 -10.26 24.86 -6.21
CA ASN A 478 -11.02 25.25 -7.39
C ASN A 478 -12.37 24.52 -7.46
N ILE A 479 -12.41 23.23 -7.15
CA ILE A 479 -13.67 22.47 -7.04
C ILE A 479 -14.55 23.07 -5.94
N LEU A 480 -13.95 23.40 -4.78
CA LEU A 480 -14.66 24.04 -3.69
C LEU A 480 -15.18 25.43 -4.10
N MET A 481 -14.32 26.29 -4.66
CA MET A 481 -14.68 27.63 -5.15
C MET A 481 -15.66 27.59 -6.33
N GLU A 482 -15.72 26.49 -7.10
CA GLU A 482 -16.74 26.27 -8.13
C GLU A 482 -18.08 25.86 -7.50
N MET A 483 -18.06 24.97 -6.51
CA MET A 483 -19.25 24.62 -5.71
C MET A 483 -19.78 25.82 -4.91
N LEU A 484 -18.91 26.70 -4.40
CA LEU A 484 -19.25 27.92 -3.67
C LEU A 484 -19.66 29.10 -4.57
N LYS A 485 -19.77 28.92 -5.90
CA LYS A 485 -20.47 29.88 -6.78
C LYS A 485 -21.97 29.64 -6.84
N ASP A 486 -22.44 28.51 -6.33
CA ASP A 486 -23.84 28.15 -6.25
C ASP A 486 -24.41 28.59 -4.90
N ASP A 487 -25.27 29.61 -4.91
CA ASP A 487 -25.89 30.17 -3.70
C ASP A 487 -26.69 29.10 -2.93
N GLU A 488 -27.31 28.13 -3.63
CA GLU A 488 -28.01 27.02 -2.97
C GLU A 488 -27.01 26.08 -2.26
N MET A 489 -25.79 25.94 -2.78
CA MET A 489 -24.73 25.16 -2.14
C MET A 489 -24.19 25.87 -0.89
N ILE A 490 -24.01 27.19 -0.92
CA ILE A 490 -23.64 27.98 0.27
C ILE A 490 -24.72 27.80 1.35
N GLU A 491 -25.99 27.93 0.99
CA GLU A 491 -27.10 27.74 1.93
C GLU A 491 -27.14 26.32 2.50
N ALA A 492 -26.98 25.31 1.66
CA ALA A 492 -26.91 23.91 2.08
C ALA A 492 -25.75 23.70 3.07
N LEU A 493 -24.54 24.21 2.78
CA LEU A 493 -23.40 24.12 3.68
C LEU A 493 -23.63 24.89 4.99
N GLY A 494 -24.35 26.02 4.97
CA GLY A 494 -24.78 26.73 6.18
C GLY A 494 -25.71 25.90 7.07
N ILE A 495 -26.56 25.05 6.49
CA ILE A 495 -27.39 24.08 7.23
C ILE A 495 -26.53 22.93 7.74
N VAL A 496 -25.66 22.36 6.90
CA VAL A 496 -24.73 21.28 7.28
C VAL A 496 -23.84 21.70 8.45
N HIS A 497 -23.30 22.92 8.41
CA HIS A 497 -22.48 23.48 9.47
C HIS A 497 -23.21 23.45 10.82
N LYS A 498 -24.39 24.09 10.92
CA LYS A 498 -25.21 24.12 12.14
C LYS A 498 -25.51 22.73 12.71
N VAL A 499 -25.77 21.77 11.82
CA VAL A 499 -26.06 20.38 12.19
C VAL A 499 -24.81 19.62 12.66
N PHE A 500 -23.65 19.86 12.03
CA PHE A 500 -22.41 19.13 12.31
C PHE A 500 -21.53 19.77 13.38
N THR A 501 -21.73 21.04 13.77
CA THR A 501 -20.98 21.69 14.87
C THR A 501 -20.88 20.83 16.14
N PRO A 502 -21.95 20.18 16.65
CA PRO A 502 -21.84 19.35 17.86
C PRO A 502 -20.93 18.13 17.67
N TYR A 503 -20.90 17.56 16.47
CA TYR A 503 -20.03 16.43 16.12
C TYR A 503 -18.59 16.89 15.93
N PHE A 504 -18.36 18.01 15.24
CA PHE A 504 -17.04 18.63 15.11
C PHE A 504 -16.39 18.84 16.50
N ILE A 505 -17.10 19.49 17.43
CA ILE A 505 -16.64 19.74 18.80
C ILE A 505 -16.29 18.44 19.56
N PHE A 506 -16.92 17.31 19.24
CA PHE A 506 -16.60 16.02 19.88
C PHE A 506 -15.32 15.36 19.35
N TYR A 507 -14.88 15.68 18.12
CA TYR A 507 -13.63 15.16 17.54
C TYR A 507 -12.48 16.17 17.59
N ALA A 508 -12.78 17.48 17.64
CA ALA A 508 -11.81 18.55 17.80
C ALA A 508 -11.12 18.51 19.18
N ASP A 509 -10.01 19.24 19.28
CA ASP A 509 -9.33 19.49 20.54
C ASP A 509 -10.02 20.58 21.38
N THR A 510 -9.46 20.89 22.55
CA THR A 510 -10.00 21.92 23.46
C THR A 510 -9.87 23.35 22.94
N ARG A 511 -9.13 23.58 21.84
CA ARG A 511 -9.00 24.87 21.17
C ARG A 511 -10.02 25.04 20.05
N GLY A 512 -10.76 23.99 19.70
CA GLY A 512 -11.72 23.98 18.59
C GLY A 512 -11.10 23.59 17.25
N TYR A 513 -9.91 22.96 17.25
CA TYR A 513 -9.21 22.56 16.04
C TYR A 513 -9.20 21.04 15.85
N MET A 514 -9.26 20.60 14.60
CA MET A 514 -9.23 19.19 14.24
C MET A 514 -7.95 18.87 13.46
N ASN A 515 -7.09 18.02 14.05
CA ASN A 515 -5.94 17.43 13.33
C ASN A 515 -6.37 16.22 12.48
N PHE A 516 -5.49 15.73 11.61
CA PHE A 516 -5.82 14.61 10.72
C PHE A 516 -6.21 13.31 11.46
N THR A 517 -5.65 13.06 12.65
CA THR A 517 -5.98 11.87 13.47
C THR A 517 -7.42 11.93 13.98
N SER A 518 -7.89 13.11 14.41
CA SER A 518 -9.29 13.34 14.75
C SER A 518 -10.20 13.28 13.52
N PHE A 519 -9.79 13.88 12.40
CA PHE A 519 -10.57 13.85 11.16
C PHE A 519 -10.75 12.44 10.59
N ILE A 520 -9.69 11.62 10.56
CA ILE A 520 -9.80 10.22 10.11
C ILE A 520 -10.58 9.36 11.12
N ARG A 521 -10.63 9.72 12.41
CA ARG A 521 -11.50 9.08 13.41
C ARG A 521 -12.97 9.40 13.15
N PHE A 522 -13.33 10.66 12.92
CA PHE A 522 -14.67 11.04 12.46
C PHE A 522 -15.04 10.24 11.20
N CYS A 523 -14.17 10.21 10.19
CA CYS A 523 -14.41 9.48 8.94
C CYS A 523 -14.59 7.97 9.14
N LYS A 524 -13.95 7.35 10.13
CA LYS A 524 -14.16 5.94 10.49
C LYS A 524 -15.51 5.73 11.17
N ASP A 525 -15.79 6.50 12.22
CA ASP A 525 -17.00 6.35 13.04
C ASP A 525 -18.26 6.56 12.19
N PHE A 526 -18.20 7.48 11.23
CA PHE A 526 -19.25 7.78 10.25
C PHE A 526 -19.23 6.94 8.96
N GLN A 527 -18.36 5.92 8.86
CA GLN A 527 -18.28 4.99 7.72
C GLN A 527 -18.02 5.69 6.36
N ILE A 528 -17.23 6.77 6.39
CA ILE A 528 -16.63 7.42 5.21
C ILE A 528 -15.37 6.66 4.78
N PHE A 529 -14.58 6.21 5.75
CA PHE A 529 -13.39 5.38 5.54
C PHE A 529 -13.57 4.00 6.22
N PRO A 530 -13.28 2.88 5.53
CA PRO A 530 -12.75 2.78 4.15
C PRO A 530 -13.82 2.82 3.06
N ASP A 531 -15.11 2.81 3.42
CA ASP A 531 -16.22 2.44 2.54
C ASP A 531 -16.56 3.42 1.41
N VAL A 532 -16.02 4.65 1.44
CA VAL A 532 -16.32 5.72 0.47
C VAL A 532 -15.06 6.27 -0.15
N ILE A 533 -14.14 6.72 0.72
CA ILE A 533 -12.94 7.44 0.34
C ILE A 533 -11.76 6.83 1.07
N SER A 534 -10.69 6.54 0.33
CA SER A 534 -9.47 6.01 0.89
C SER A 534 -8.76 7.03 1.79
N LYS A 535 -8.03 6.55 2.80
CA LYS A 535 -7.18 7.39 3.69
C LYS A 535 -6.30 8.35 2.87
N ALA A 536 -5.78 7.89 1.73
CA ALA A 536 -4.94 8.66 0.80
C ALA A 536 -5.63 9.90 0.20
N LYS A 537 -6.94 9.84 -0.06
CA LYS A 537 -7.74 10.98 -0.57
C LYS A 537 -8.15 11.90 0.57
N LEU A 538 -8.61 11.35 1.71
CA LEU A 538 -8.94 12.14 2.91
C LEU A 538 -7.74 12.96 3.41
N LEU A 539 -6.52 12.39 3.35
CA LEU A 539 -5.27 13.07 3.65
C LEU A 539 -5.04 14.29 2.74
N ARG A 540 -5.41 14.20 1.45
CA ARG A 540 -5.27 15.31 0.48
C ARG A 540 -6.26 16.43 0.75
N PHE A 541 -7.52 16.11 1.04
CA PHE A 541 -8.51 17.10 1.43
C PHE A 541 -8.07 17.83 2.68
N PHE A 542 -7.69 17.09 3.71
CA PHE A 542 -7.25 17.65 4.98
C PHE A 542 -6.09 18.63 4.80
N TYR A 543 -4.99 18.22 4.15
CA TYR A 543 -3.83 19.10 3.98
C TYR A 543 -4.04 20.23 2.96
N ALA A 544 -4.94 20.08 1.98
CA ALA A 544 -5.30 21.20 1.12
C ALA A 544 -6.03 22.30 1.91
N LEU A 545 -6.95 21.91 2.81
CA LEU A 545 -7.73 22.82 3.65
C LEU A 545 -6.90 23.41 4.80
N ALA A 546 -6.08 22.60 5.48
CA ALA A 546 -5.12 23.09 6.49
C ALA A 546 -4.08 24.04 5.87
N GLY A 547 -3.70 23.82 4.61
CA GLY A 547 -2.86 24.75 3.86
C GLY A 547 -3.51 26.11 3.61
N ILE A 548 -4.82 26.15 3.37
CA ILE A 548 -5.59 27.41 3.27
C ILE A 548 -5.66 28.09 4.65
N TYR A 549 -5.98 27.34 5.69
CA TYR A 549 -6.01 27.83 7.08
C TYR A 549 -4.71 28.53 7.49
N ALA A 550 -3.58 27.87 7.25
CA ALA A 550 -2.25 28.39 7.56
C ALA A 550 -1.85 29.65 6.74
N GLN A 551 -2.56 29.94 5.64
CA GLN A 551 -2.41 31.17 4.87
C GLN A 551 -3.34 32.29 5.36
N THR A 552 -4.53 31.96 5.85
CA THR A 552 -5.52 32.95 6.34
C THR A 552 -5.31 33.37 7.79
N GLU A 553 -4.81 32.49 8.66
CA GLU A 553 -4.55 32.78 10.09
C GLU A 553 -3.07 32.92 10.43
N ALA A 554 -2.21 33.21 9.45
CA ALA A 554 -0.84 33.65 9.75
C ALA A 554 -0.91 34.98 10.54
N PRO A 555 -0.47 35.02 11.81
CA PRO A 555 -0.67 36.20 12.64
C PRO A 555 0.24 37.35 12.17
N GLU A 556 -0.36 38.49 11.80
CA GLU A 556 0.40 39.73 11.54
C GLU A 556 1.10 40.26 12.81
N ASP A 557 0.63 39.87 13.99
CA ASP A 557 1.24 40.21 15.28
C ASP A 557 2.39 39.24 15.64
N GLY A 558 3.63 39.71 15.45
CA GLY A 558 4.87 39.00 15.78
C GLY A 558 5.17 38.83 17.28
N GLN A 559 4.19 38.48 18.10
CA GLN A 559 4.39 38.12 19.51
C GLN A 559 4.55 36.60 19.67
N SER A 560 5.79 36.18 19.94
CA SER A 560 6.11 34.77 20.19
C SER A 560 5.55 34.28 21.53
N VAL A 561 4.38 33.64 21.50
CA VAL A 561 3.78 33.02 22.69
C VAL A 561 4.51 31.71 23.02
N THR A 562 5.49 31.79 23.93
CA THR A 562 6.22 30.65 24.50
C THR A 562 5.33 29.84 25.45
N SER A 563 4.53 28.92 24.89
CA SER A 563 3.68 27.99 25.65
C SER A 563 4.19 26.55 25.60
N GLU A 564 5.10 26.23 26.54
CA GLU A 564 5.57 24.87 26.78
C GLU A 564 4.49 24.01 27.47
N HIS A 565 3.67 23.34 26.67
CA HIS A 565 2.92 22.17 27.12
C HIS A 565 3.36 20.93 26.35
N ILE A 566 3.48 19.83 27.09
CA ILE A 566 3.99 18.54 26.60
C ILE A 566 2.99 17.98 25.58
N ARG A 567 3.41 17.88 24.32
CA ARG A 567 2.60 17.39 23.19
C ARG A 567 3.18 16.11 22.60
N ALA A 568 2.38 15.43 21.78
CA ALA A 568 2.83 14.24 21.06
C ALA A 568 3.92 14.59 20.01
N PRO A 569 4.92 13.72 19.76
CA PRO A 569 6.16 14.13 19.11
C PRO A 569 6.11 14.41 17.59
N GLU A 570 4.95 14.25 16.94
CA GLU A 570 4.84 14.23 15.46
C GLU A 570 3.84 15.25 14.88
N GLN A 571 3.38 16.22 15.67
CA GLN A 571 2.43 17.25 15.20
C GLN A 571 3.06 18.65 15.19
N THR A 572 3.30 19.17 14.00
CA THR A 572 3.44 20.61 13.74
C THR A 572 2.10 21.31 13.97
N GLU A 573 2.09 22.42 14.71
CA GLU A 573 0.84 23.17 15.04
C GLU A 573 0.05 23.65 13.81
N LYS A 574 0.67 23.66 12.63
CA LYS A 574 0.11 24.18 11.37
C LYS A 574 -0.85 23.24 10.67
N ASP A 575 -0.92 21.96 11.07
CA ASP A 575 -1.66 20.92 10.35
C ASP A 575 -3.04 20.63 10.97
N VAL A 576 -3.85 21.68 11.08
CA VAL A 576 -5.21 21.63 11.65
C VAL A 576 -6.25 22.27 10.71
N ILE A 577 -7.51 21.89 10.88
CA ILE A 577 -8.67 22.55 10.26
C ILE A 577 -9.65 22.99 11.35
N ASP A 578 -10.38 24.07 11.08
CA ASP A 578 -11.44 24.62 11.92
C ASP A 578 -12.82 23.99 11.58
N GLN A 579 -13.90 24.54 12.15
CA GLN A 579 -15.27 24.09 11.88
C GLN A 579 -15.74 24.37 10.45
N HIS A 580 -15.28 25.45 9.81
CA HIS A 580 -15.70 25.84 8.47
C HIS A 580 -15.03 24.94 7.42
N LEU A 581 -13.71 24.80 7.50
CA LEU A 581 -12.92 23.90 6.66
C LEU A 581 -13.32 22.43 6.85
N PHE A 582 -13.77 22.02 8.04
CA PHE A 582 -14.34 20.69 8.24
C PHE A 582 -15.62 20.46 7.40
N VAL A 583 -16.50 21.46 7.31
CA VAL A 583 -17.73 21.37 6.49
C VAL A 583 -17.40 21.39 5.00
N GLU A 584 -16.39 22.15 4.59
CA GLU A 584 -15.83 22.13 3.23
C GLU A 584 -15.19 20.77 2.89
N ALA A 585 -14.54 20.12 3.86
CA ALA A 585 -14.06 18.75 3.70
C ALA A 585 -15.22 17.77 3.43
N LEU A 586 -16.38 17.95 4.07
CA LEU A 586 -17.59 17.17 3.75
C LEU A 586 -18.11 17.48 2.33
N ALA A 587 -18.02 18.72 1.86
CA ALA A 587 -18.37 19.08 0.48
C ALA A 587 -17.46 18.36 -0.54
N LEU A 588 -16.14 18.35 -0.31
CA LEU A 588 -15.18 17.61 -1.14
C LEU A 588 -15.40 16.08 -1.07
N ILE A 589 -15.75 15.55 0.11
CA ILE A 589 -16.13 14.14 0.26
C ILE A 589 -17.39 13.83 -0.57
N ALA A 590 -18.41 14.69 -0.54
CA ALA A 590 -19.63 14.52 -1.32
C ALA A 590 -19.38 14.59 -2.84
N ALA A 591 -18.43 15.44 -3.28
CA ALA A 591 -18.08 15.59 -4.69
C ALA A 591 -17.46 14.31 -5.31
N GLU A 592 -16.71 13.52 -4.54
CA GLU A 592 -16.02 12.30 -4.97
C GLU A 592 -16.89 11.04 -5.08
N PHE A 593 -18.14 11.07 -4.64
CA PHE A 593 -19.04 9.92 -4.82
C PHE A 593 -19.27 9.66 -6.33
N ASN A 594 -19.15 8.40 -6.73
CA ASN A 594 -19.56 7.96 -8.05
C ASN A 594 -21.09 7.84 -8.08
N TYR A 595 -21.76 8.79 -8.72
CA TYR A 595 -23.20 8.74 -8.92
C TYR A 595 -23.53 8.16 -10.30
N MET A 596 -24.53 7.27 -10.36
CA MET A 596 -25.14 6.83 -11.62
C MET A 596 -25.71 8.03 -12.37
N ARG A 597 -25.51 8.09 -13.69
CA ARG A 597 -25.93 9.25 -14.52
C ARG A 597 -27.46 9.41 -14.53
N PRO A 598 -28.00 10.65 -14.59
CA PRO A 598 -27.31 11.93 -14.69
C PRO A 598 -26.56 12.33 -13.40
N ALA A 599 -25.47 13.09 -13.54
CA ALA A 599 -24.68 13.50 -12.39
C ALA A 599 -25.46 14.51 -11.53
N PRO A 600 -25.66 14.27 -10.22
CA PRO A 600 -26.40 15.17 -9.34
C PRO A 600 -25.65 16.50 -9.11
N THR A 601 -26.43 17.55 -8.84
CA THR A 601 -25.95 18.89 -8.47
C THR A 601 -25.17 18.86 -7.15
N PRO A 602 -24.27 19.83 -6.88
CA PRO A 602 -23.53 19.92 -5.62
C PRO A 602 -24.42 19.79 -4.38
N VAL A 603 -25.55 20.52 -4.34
CA VAL A 603 -26.56 20.48 -3.27
C VAL A 603 -27.10 19.06 -3.04
N TYR A 604 -27.42 18.34 -4.11
CA TYR A 604 -27.93 16.97 -4.03
C TYR A 604 -26.86 16.00 -3.51
N ARG A 605 -25.59 16.20 -3.89
CA ARG A 605 -24.47 15.39 -3.38
C ARG A 605 -24.29 15.55 -1.88
N ILE A 606 -24.26 16.79 -1.38
CA ILE A 606 -24.07 17.04 0.05
C ILE A 606 -25.28 16.58 0.88
N CYS A 607 -26.51 16.80 0.39
CA CYS A 607 -27.73 16.26 1.01
C CYS A 607 -27.68 14.73 1.14
N TYR A 608 -27.23 14.03 0.09
CA TYR A 608 -27.11 12.58 0.09
C TYR A 608 -25.99 12.05 1.00
N LEU A 609 -24.85 12.75 1.06
CA LEU A 609 -23.80 12.44 2.03
C LEU A 609 -24.36 12.56 3.45
N VAL A 610 -25.05 13.66 3.78
CA VAL A 610 -25.61 13.88 5.12
C VAL A 610 -26.67 12.84 5.48
N GLU A 611 -27.52 12.45 4.53
CA GLU A 611 -28.47 11.34 4.73
C GLU A 611 -27.72 10.05 5.13
N ARG A 612 -26.62 9.71 4.45
CA ARG A 612 -25.79 8.56 4.80
C ARG A 612 -25.11 8.73 6.17
N LEU A 613 -24.55 9.90 6.48
CA LEU A 613 -23.89 10.15 7.77
C LEU A 613 -24.87 9.94 8.94
N SER A 614 -26.14 10.27 8.76
CA SER A 614 -27.20 10.02 9.75
C SER A 614 -27.51 8.53 9.99
N GLN A 615 -27.26 7.67 9.00
CA GLN A 615 -27.49 6.22 9.05
C GLN A 615 -26.29 5.44 9.60
N SER A 616 -25.13 6.10 9.74
CA SER A 616 -23.88 5.49 10.20
C SER A 616 -23.85 5.19 11.71
N THR A 617 -22.76 4.60 12.18
CA THR A 617 -22.48 4.43 13.63
C THR A 617 -22.12 5.72 14.35
N GLY A 618 -21.68 6.77 13.64
CA GLY A 618 -21.16 8.02 14.21
C GLY A 618 -22.12 8.71 15.17
N PRO A 619 -23.41 8.92 14.80
CA PRO A 619 -24.40 9.52 15.69
C PRO A 619 -24.59 8.75 17.00
N LEU A 620 -24.52 7.41 16.97
CA LEU A 620 -24.63 6.57 18.17
C LEU A 620 -23.38 6.64 19.06
N ILE A 621 -22.19 6.76 18.46
CA ILE A 621 -20.92 6.91 19.20
C ILE A 621 -20.91 8.25 19.94
N PHE A 622 -21.30 9.34 19.26
CA PHE A 622 -21.45 10.67 19.85
C PHE A 622 -22.50 10.74 20.97
N LEU A 623 -23.67 10.11 20.79
CA LEU A 623 -24.71 10.09 21.83
C LEU A 623 -24.24 9.32 23.08
N LYS A 624 -23.51 8.22 22.91
CA LYS A 624 -22.95 7.44 24.02
C LYS A 624 -21.89 8.21 24.81
N SER A 625 -21.04 9.00 24.15
CA SER A 625 -19.93 9.68 24.83
C SER A 625 -20.37 10.78 25.79
N LYS A 626 -21.53 11.41 25.55
CA LYS A 626 -22.05 12.48 26.43
C LYS A 626 -22.69 11.99 27.73
N ASN A 627 -22.81 10.67 27.97
CA ASN A 627 -23.51 10.09 29.13
C ASN A 627 -24.95 10.61 29.33
N ILE A 628 -25.57 11.15 28.28
CA ILE A 628 -26.92 11.71 28.35
C ILE A 628 -27.91 10.53 28.32
N SER A 629 -28.37 10.13 29.49
CA SER A 629 -29.43 9.12 29.70
C SER A 629 -30.83 9.61 29.28
N GLN A 630 -30.93 10.50 28.29
CA GLN A 630 -32.22 11.00 27.81
C GLN A 630 -32.98 9.90 27.05
N PRO A 631 -34.32 9.93 27.10
CA PRO A 631 -35.14 9.02 26.31
C PRO A 631 -34.82 9.17 24.81
N ALA A 632 -34.92 8.07 24.07
CA ALA A 632 -34.49 7.94 22.67
C ALA A 632 -35.20 8.85 21.63
N ILE A 633 -36.03 9.78 22.10
CA ILE A 633 -36.92 10.66 21.34
C ILE A 633 -36.19 11.94 20.86
N GLN A 634 -35.16 12.42 21.58
CA GLN A 634 -34.29 13.51 21.11
C GLN A 634 -33.01 12.99 20.46
N ARG A 635 -33.16 12.15 19.43
CA ARG A 635 -32.10 12.03 18.42
C ARG A 635 -32.12 13.34 17.61
N VAL A 636 -30.99 14.04 17.57
CA VAL A 636 -30.81 15.15 16.63
C VAL A 636 -30.89 14.56 15.22
N ASP A 637 -32.00 14.76 14.52
CA ASP A 637 -32.13 14.33 13.11
C ASP A 637 -31.28 15.27 12.27
N ILE A 638 -30.07 14.80 11.97
CA ILE A 638 -29.05 15.44 11.13
C ILE A 638 -29.66 15.86 9.77
N VAL A 639 -30.67 15.15 9.29
CA VAL A 639 -31.26 15.34 7.96
C VAL A 639 -32.53 16.20 8.00
N ALA A 640 -33.15 16.43 9.16
CA ALA A 640 -34.43 17.15 9.24
C ALA A 640 -34.37 18.58 8.66
N PRO A 641 -33.37 19.43 8.99
CA PRO A 641 -33.27 20.77 8.41
C PRO A 641 -33.06 20.76 6.88
N LEU A 642 -32.33 19.76 6.35
CA LEU A 642 -32.14 19.60 4.91
C LEU A 642 -33.41 19.07 4.20
N LYS A 643 -34.19 18.19 4.85
CA LYS A 643 -35.50 17.73 4.35
C LYS A 643 -36.52 18.86 4.28
N GLU A 644 -36.50 19.77 5.25
CA GLU A 644 -37.36 20.95 5.28
C GLU A 644 -36.99 21.93 4.17
N ARG A 645 -35.69 22.21 3.96
CA ARG A 645 -35.24 23.15 2.92
C ARG A 645 -35.28 22.58 1.50
N TYR A 646 -34.90 21.32 1.32
CA TYR A 646 -34.76 20.67 0.01
C TYR A 646 -35.67 19.43 -0.15
N PRO A 647 -37.00 19.54 0.05
CA PRO A 647 -37.89 18.39 0.07
C PRO A 647 -37.86 17.57 -1.23
N GLY A 648 -37.68 18.21 -2.39
CA GLY A 648 -37.60 17.52 -3.69
C GLY A 648 -36.45 16.50 -3.80
N ILE A 649 -35.37 16.68 -3.03
CA ILE A 649 -34.22 15.77 -2.99
C ILE A 649 -34.56 14.51 -2.20
N PHE A 650 -35.24 14.67 -1.05
CA PHE A 650 -35.53 13.56 -0.14
C PHE A 650 -36.82 12.81 -0.48
N PHE A 651 -37.85 13.51 -0.94
CA PHE A 651 -39.20 12.98 -1.19
C PHE A 651 -39.48 12.57 -2.63
N SER A 652 -38.47 12.47 -3.50
CA SER A 652 -38.64 11.99 -4.89
C SER A 652 -39.33 10.61 -4.91
N SER A 653 -40.59 10.60 -5.35
CA SER A 653 -41.61 9.60 -5.00
C SER A 653 -41.98 8.64 -6.13
N THR A 654 -41.26 8.66 -7.24
CA THR A 654 -41.37 7.64 -8.29
C THR A 654 -40.79 6.31 -7.77
N LEU A 655 -41.70 5.41 -7.36
CA LEU A 655 -41.49 4.13 -6.67
C LEU A 655 -40.60 3.07 -7.37
N SER A 656 -39.83 3.41 -8.39
CA SER A 656 -38.70 2.58 -8.83
C SER A 656 -37.57 2.69 -7.81
N ALA A 657 -37.69 1.89 -6.73
CA ALA A 657 -36.79 1.72 -5.60
C ALA A 657 -35.50 2.57 -5.66
N LYS A 658 -35.41 3.62 -4.82
CA LYS A 658 -34.13 4.31 -4.53
C LYS A 658 -33.06 3.23 -4.38
N PRO A 659 -32.05 3.15 -5.27
CA PRO A 659 -31.11 2.04 -5.24
C PRO A 659 -30.50 1.98 -3.86
N SER A 660 -30.55 0.80 -3.23
CA SER A 660 -29.92 0.60 -1.93
C SER A 660 -28.47 1.04 -2.03
N PHE A 661 -27.88 1.54 -0.95
CA PHE A 661 -26.54 2.15 -1.03
C PHE A 661 -25.50 1.23 -1.72
N ALA A 662 -25.61 -0.09 -1.50
CA ALA A 662 -24.82 -1.12 -2.19
C ALA A 662 -24.93 -1.11 -3.74
N LYS A 663 -26.10 -0.76 -4.30
CA LYS A 663 -26.35 -0.65 -5.75
C LYS A 663 -25.83 0.64 -6.39
N LEU A 664 -25.46 1.66 -5.61
CA LEU A 664 -24.83 2.88 -6.12
C LEU A 664 -23.30 2.78 -6.14
N MET A 665 -22.74 1.83 -5.37
CA MET A 665 -21.29 1.54 -5.33
C MET A 665 -20.86 0.42 -6.29
N SER A 666 -21.83 -0.30 -6.88
CA SER A 666 -21.63 -1.37 -7.87
C SER A 666 -21.83 -0.85 -9.29
#